data_AF-A0AAQ5XLM6-F1
#
_entry.id   AF-A0AAQ5XLM6-F1
#
_cell.length_a   1.000
_cell.length_b   1.000
_cell.length_c   1.000
_cell.angle_alpha   90.00
_cell.angle_beta   90.00
_cell.angle_gamma   90.00
#
_symmetry.space_group_name_H-M   'P 1'
#
loop_
_entity.id
_entity.type
_entity.pdbx_description
1 polymer ?
#
loop_
_entity_poly.entity_id
_entity_poly.type
_entity_poly.pdbx_seq_one_letter_code
_entity_poly.pdbx_strand_id
1 'polypeptide(L)'
;LRSRLKQKVTERRSSPLLRRKDGPITTAKKRSLDVAGKDSLDVCVQASLLQRLAAREGSVSQLSLYTSPSLPNITLGLPATGPASTVSTLNTQYYPVIQYNITYEKISFHHSVFAVVGLGGLPLPSPSVSKLVRGHRPLGRTQSAPLPQQQCGQAQALQQLVVQQQHQQFLEKHKQLFQQQQQQHIINKVSECVNQQALLLEQQRIHQLRNYQASMEAAGLSVSFAGHRPLSRAQSSPASSSFPMVVQEPPAKPRFTTGLVYDSLMQKHQCMCGNTTSHPEHAGRIQSIWSRLQETGLRAHCECIRGRKASLEELQTVHSEAHVLLYGTNPLRQKLDLSPMFVRLPCGGIGVDSDTIWNEVHSSSAARLAVGSVVELVFKVASGELKNGFAVVRPPGHHAEESTPMGFCYFNSVAIAAKLLQQRLNVSKILIVDWDVHHGNGTQQAFYADPSVLYLSLHRYDDGNFFPGSGAPDEVGSGAGVGFNVNMAFTGGLEPPMGDAEYLTAFRTVVMPIANEFAPDMVLVSSGFDAVDGHAPPLGGYKLTAKCFSYLTRQLMGLAGGRLVLALEGGHDLTAICDASEACISALLGNELDPIPDEVLQQRPNANAVHSMEKVIEIHSKYWRSLQRSASTLGCSLSEALQRDTEEAETVSAMASLSVANKAEEEPMEEEAPM
;
A
#
# COMPACT_ATOMS: atom_id res chain seq x y z
N LEU A 1 -39.30 8.11 -8.48
CA LEU A 1 -38.94 7.27 -7.30
C LEU A 1 -39.09 7.97 -5.94
N ARG A 2 -38.40 9.11 -5.68
CA ARG A 2 -38.34 9.74 -4.34
C ARG A 2 -39.70 10.03 -3.67
N SER A 3 -40.76 10.41 -4.41
CA SER A 3 -42.10 10.62 -3.82
C SER A 3 -42.74 9.32 -3.29
N ARG A 4 -42.68 8.24 -4.07
CA ARG A 4 -43.18 6.90 -3.67
C ARG A 4 -42.45 6.34 -2.44
N LEU A 5 -41.17 6.66 -2.25
CA LEU A 5 -40.46 6.28 -1.02
C LEU A 5 -40.96 7.06 0.21
N LYS A 6 -41.20 8.38 0.08
CA LYS A 6 -41.73 9.18 1.20
C LYS A 6 -43.10 8.68 1.66
N GLN A 7 -44.00 8.35 0.73
CA GLN A 7 -45.36 7.90 1.05
C GLN A 7 -45.36 6.60 1.89
N LYS A 8 -44.54 5.60 1.54
CA LYS A 8 -44.41 4.34 2.31
C LYS A 8 -43.79 4.50 3.71
N VAL A 9 -43.04 5.56 3.96
CA VAL A 9 -42.47 5.84 5.30
C VAL A 9 -43.51 6.48 6.22
N THR A 10 -44.45 7.26 5.68
CA THR A 10 -45.53 7.87 6.47
C THR A 10 -46.56 6.85 6.93
N GLU A 11 -46.99 5.92 6.06
CA GLU A 11 -47.96 4.86 6.40
C GLU A 11 -47.49 3.95 7.56
N ARG A 12 -46.17 3.68 7.66
CA ARG A 12 -45.60 2.84 8.73
C ARG A 12 -45.53 3.53 10.09
N ARG A 13 -45.83 4.83 10.19
CA ARG A 13 -45.81 5.58 11.47
C ARG A 13 -47.21 5.81 12.07
N SER A 14 -48.27 5.36 11.41
CA SER A 14 -49.66 5.56 11.84
C SER A 14 -50.40 4.22 12.02
N SER A 15 -50.11 3.50 13.10
CA SER A 15 -50.99 2.43 13.64
C SER A 15 -50.73 2.24 15.14
N PRO A 16 -51.75 2.23 16.02
CA PRO A 16 -51.52 2.24 17.48
C PRO A 16 -51.28 0.84 18.06
N LEU A 17 -50.34 0.75 19.00
CA LEU A 17 -50.19 -0.42 19.87
C LEU A 17 -51.20 -0.35 21.04
N LEU A 18 -52.00 -1.40 21.21
CA LEU A 18 -52.81 -1.62 22.42
C LEU A 18 -52.48 -2.97 23.08
N ARG A 19 -52.37 -2.93 24.41
CA ARG A 19 -52.09 -4.09 25.28
C ARG A 19 -53.34 -4.97 25.43
N ARG A 20 -53.19 -6.30 25.39
CA ARG A 20 -53.40 -7.23 26.54
C ARG A 20 -53.36 -8.73 26.17
N LYS A 21 -52.49 -9.44 26.90
CA LYS A 21 -52.65 -10.71 27.65
C LYS A 21 -53.79 -11.72 27.36
N ASP A 22 -53.37 -12.98 27.57
CA ASP A 22 -54.08 -14.17 28.07
C ASP A 22 -55.00 -14.99 27.12
N GLY A 23 -54.77 -16.32 27.10
CA GLY A 23 -55.82 -17.33 26.84
C GLY A 23 -55.71 -18.13 25.54
N PRO A 24 -55.99 -19.47 25.52
CA PRO A 24 -55.57 -20.32 24.40
C PRO A 24 -56.73 -21.09 23.71
N ILE A 25 -56.34 -22.08 22.87
CA ILE A 25 -57.06 -23.33 22.54
C ILE A 25 -57.97 -23.38 21.26
N THR A 26 -57.53 -24.26 20.35
CA THR A 26 -58.27 -25.16 19.41
C THR A 26 -58.72 -24.77 17.98
N THR A 27 -58.16 -25.57 17.06
CA THR A 27 -58.79 -26.35 15.97
C THR A 27 -59.46 -25.69 14.76
N ALA A 28 -58.68 -25.70 13.68
CA ALA A 28 -58.81 -26.66 12.56
C ALA A 28 -59.92 -26.52 11.50
N LYS A 29 -59.47 -26.85 10.27
CA LYS A 29 -60.23 -27.23 9.07
C LYS A 29 -61.00 -26.11 8.35
N LYS A 30 -61.26 -26.20 7.03
CA LYS A 30 -60.62 -26.88 5.88
C LYS A 30 -61.50 -26.57 4.66
N ARG A 31 -60.92 -26.28 3.48
CA ARG A 31 -61.62 -26.22 2.16
C ARG A 31 -62.67 -25.08 2.06
N SER A 32 -63.12 -24.63 0.89
CA SER A 32 -62.70 -24.81 -0.53
C SER A 32 -63.42 -23.76 -1.40
N LEU A 33 -62.99 -23.60 -2.67
CA LEU A 33 -63.79 -23.54 -3.93
C LEU A 33 -65.18 -22.81 -3.90
N ASP A 34 -65.60 -22.03 -4.89
CA ASP A 34 -65.06 -21.84 -6.24
C ASP A 34 -65.69 -20.61 -6.94
N VAL A 35 -65.03 -20.20 -8.04
CA VAL A 35 -65.61 -19.65 -9.29
C VAL A 35 -66.84 -18.72 -9.24
N ALA A 36 -66.59 -17.46 -9.63
CA ALA A 36 -67.31 -16.78 -10.71
C ALA A 36 -66.25 -16.05 -11.57
N GLY A 37 -66.34 -15.92 -12.90
CA GLY A 37 -67.46 -16.20 -13.76
C GLY A 37 -67.81 -14.98 -14.62
N LYS A 38 -67.02 -14.75 -15.69
CA LYS A 38 -67.38 -14.09 -16.98
C LYS A 38 -68.08 -12.70 -16.93
N ASP A 39 -67.68 -11.68 -17.69
CA ASP A 39 -67.70 -11.51 -19.16
C ASP A 39 -67.14 -10.08 -19.43
N SER A 40 -66.30 -9.74 -20.42
CA SER A 40 -66.36 -9.82 -21.89
C SER A 40 -66.64 -8.44 -22.52
N LEU A 41 -65.92 -8.18 -23.63
CA LEU A 41 -66.14 -7.19 -24.71
C LEU A 41 -65.38 -5.84 -24.64
N ASP A 42 -64.76 -5.32 -25.72
CA ASP A 42 -64.27 -5.97 -26.96
C ASP A 42 -63.35 -5.02 -27.79
N VAL A 43 -62.57 -5.58 -28.75
CA VAL A 43 -62.26 -5.07 -30.12
C VAL A 43 -61.75 -3.60 -30.32
N CYS A 44 -60.77 -3.24 -31.17
CA CYS A 44 -60.01 -3.86 -32.27
C CYS A 44 -58.56 -3.24 -32.28
N VAL A 45 -57.67 -3.23 -33.29
CA VAL A 45 -57.69 -3.58 -34.74
C VAL A 45 -56.48 -4.46 -35.13
N GLN A 46 -56.68 -5.24 -36.19
CA GLN A 46 -55.75 -6.03 -37.02
C GLN A 46 -54.65 -5.18 -37.73
N ALA A 47 -53.49 -5.67 -38.19
CA ALA A 47 -53.01 -6.97 -38.70
C ALA A 47 -53.17 -7.22 -40.23
N SER A 48 -52.04 -7.48 -40.91
CA SER A 48 -51.85 -8.40 -42.06
C SER A 48 -50.32 -8.55 -42.31
N LEU A 49 -49.69 -9.73 -42.39
CA LEU A 49 -49.85 -10.89 -43.29
C LEU A 49 -49.45 -10.55 -44.75
N LEU A 50 -48.68 -11.35 -45.52
CA LEU A 50 -48.15 -12.72 -45.33
C LEU A 50 -47.10 -13.10 -46.41
N GLN A 51 -46.52 -14.32 -46.27
CA GLN A 51 -46.15 -15.33 -47.31
C GLN A 51 -44.68 -15.41 -47.80
N ARG A 52 -44.05 -16.60 -48.04
CA ARG A 52 -44.48 -18.02 -47.86
C ARG A 52 -43.27 -19.02 -47.92
N LEU A 53 -43.21 -20.01 -47.00
CA LEU A 53 -42.66 -21.40 -47.13
C LEU A 53 -41.17 -21.65 -47.56
N ALA A 54 -40.51 -22.79 -47.28
CA ALA A 54 -40.96 -24.11 -46.76
C ALA A 54 -39.89 -24.92 -45.97
N ALA A 55 -40.36 -25.75 -45.02
CA ALA A 55 -39.88 -27.12 -44.65
C ALA A 55 -38.45 -27.30 -44.04
N ARG A 56 -38.18 -28.28 -43.14
CA ARG A 56 -38.98 -29.41 -42.63
C ARG A 56 -38.45 -29.94 -41.26
N GLU A 57 -39.36 -30.43 -40.37
CA GLU A 57 -39.16 -31.34 -39.20
C GLU A 57 -38.11 -30.95 -38.11
N GLY A 58 -38.32 -31.01 -36.78
CA GLY A 58 -39.30 -31.73 -35.92
C GLY A 58 -38.58 -32.85 -35.14
N SER A 59 -38.71 -33.07 -33.82
CA SER A 59 -39.50 -32.44 -32.75
C SER A 59 -38.93 -32.80 -31.34
N VAL A 60 -38.84 -31.80 -30.44
CA VAL A 60 -39.24 -31.76 -29.00
C VAL A 60 -39.26 -33.10 -28.21
N SER A 61 -38.69 -33.24 -26.99
CA SER A 61 -39.23 -32.73 -25.69
C SER A 61 -38.31 -33.16 -24.50
N GLN A 62 -38.35 -32.67 -23.24
CA GLN A 62 -39.30 -31.85 -22.45
C GLN A 62 -38.58 -30.83 -21.52
N LEU A 63 -39.35 -29.88 -20.95
CA LEU A 63 -38.91 -28.88 -19.95
C LEU A 63 -38.82 -29.45 -18.52
N SER A 64 -38.14 -28.71 -17.62
CA SER A 64 -38.65 -28.48 -16.26
C SER A 64 -38.23 -27.12 -15.69
N LEU A 65 -38.86 -26.74 -14.57
CA LEU A 65 -38.97 -25.37 -14.03
C LEU A 65 -37.99 -25.03 -12.90
N TYR A 66 -37.88 -23.72 -12.64
CA TYR A 66 -37.17 -23.08 -11.52
C TYR A 66 -37.72 -23.47 -10.13
N THR A 67 -36.84 -23.81 -9.19
CA THR A 67 -37.07 -23.66 -7.73
C THR A 67 -35.76 -23.37 -6.99
N SER A 68 -35.79 -22.42 -6.04
CA SER A 68 -34.69 -22.18 -5.09
C SER A 68 -34.66 -23.24 -3.99
N PRO A 69 -33.54 -23.38 -3.27
CA PRO A 69 -33.64 -23.54 -1.81
C PRO A 69 -32.62 -22.73 -1.00
N SER A 70 -32.82 -22.80 0.32
CA SER A 70 -32.24 -21.99 1.39
C SER A 70 -31.07 -22.65 2.16
N LEU A 71 -30.50 -21.88 3.09
CA LEU A 71 -29.55 -22.25 4.16
C LEU A 71 -29.72 -23.65 4.77
N PRO A 72 -28.62 -24.28 5.23
CA PRO A 72 -28.62 -25.22 6.35
C PRO A 72 -28.04 -24.60 7.65
N ASN A 73 -28.33 -25.24 8.79
CA ASN A 73 -27.97 -24.81 10.14
C ASN A 73 -27.13 -25.91 10.86
N ILE A 74 -26.49 -25.54 11.98
CA ILE A 74 -25.53 -26.33 12.77
C ILE A 74 -26.19 -27.53 13.49
N THR A 75 -25.49 -28.67 13.61
CA THR A 75 -25.60 -29.62 14.75
C THR A 75 -24.25 -30.35 15.00
N LEU A 76 -23.92 -30.57 16.28
CA LEU A 76 -22.69 -31.21 16.81
C LEU A 76 -22.81 -32.75 16.92
N GLY A 77 -21.68 -33.48 16.91
CA GLY A 77 -21.65 -34.91 17.29
C GLY A 77 -20.34 -35.67 16.98
N LEU A 78 -19.46 -35.79 17.98
CA LEU A 78 -18.30 -36.72 18.05
C LEU A 78 -18.74 -38.12 18.56
N PRO A 79 -17.87 -39.17 18.64
CA PRO A 79 -16.60 -39.47 17.95
C PRO A 79 -16.48 -40.94 17.42
N ALA A 80 -15.30 -41.29 16.87
CA ALA A 80 -14.49 -42.49 17.21
C ALA A 80 -14.17 -43.57 16.15
N THR A 81 -12.88 -43.95 16.15
CA THR A 81 -12.22 -45.22 15.71
C THR A 81 -12.10 -45.58 14.21
N GLY A 82 -10.86 -45.87 13.77
CA GLY A 82 -10.47 -46.33 12.42
C GLY A 82 -10.52 -47.88 12.27
N PRO A 83 -9.58 -48.57 11.56
CA PRO A 83 -8.37 -48.11 10.85
C PRO A 83 -8.24 -48.61 9.38
N ALA A 84 -7.09 -48.33 8.74
CA ALA A 84 -6.38 -48.99 7.60
C ALA A 84 -7.13 -50.01 6.67
N SER A 85 -6.88 -50.12 5.36
CA SER A 85 -5.57 -50.17 4.68
C SER A 85 -5.69 -50.06 3.13
N THR A 86 -4.66 -49.48 2.49
CA THR A 86 -4.05 -49.89 1.19
C THR A 86 -4.87 -50.59 0.06
N VAL A 87 -4.87 -50.03 -1.16
CA VAL A 87 -4.08 -50.47 -2.35
C VAL A 87 -4.57 -49.74 -3.63
N SER A 88 -3.59 -49.39 -4.47
CA SER A 88 -3.67 -48.72 -5.79
C SER A 88 -4.70 -49.20 -6.82
N THR A 89 -5.14 -48.27 -7.70
CA THR A 89 -4.86 -48.43 -9.14
C THR A 89 -4.78 -47.08 -9.87
N LEU A 90 -3.94 -47.02 -10.90
CA LEU A 90 -3.71 -45.86 -11.77
C LEU A 90 -4.90 -45.59 -12.69
N ASN A 91 -5.20 -44.32 -12.97
CA ASN A 91 -5.56 -43.94 -14.34
C ASN A 91 -5.21 -42.46 -14.64
N THR A 92 -4.26 -42.25 -15.55
CA THR A 92 -3.78 -40.93 -15.95
C THR A 92 -4.62 -40.44 -17.14
N GLN A 93 -5.40 -39.37 -16.96
CA GLN A 93 -5.98 -38.64 -18.09
C GLN A 93 -5.31 -37.28 -18.27
N TYR A 94 -4.67 -37.13 -19.43
CA TYR A 94 -4.10 -35.88 -19.92
C TYR A 94 -5.19 -34.83 -20.12
N TYR A 95 -4.98 -33.63 -19.59
CA TYR A 95 -5.61 -32.40 -20.07
C TYR A 95 -4.51 -31.46 -20.59
N PRO A 96 -4.68 -30.81 -21.75
CA PRO A 96 -3.64 -29.96 -22.33
C PRO A 96 -3.53 -28.63 -21.58
N VAL A 97 -2.42 -28.43 -20.88
CA VAL A 97 -2.05 -27.12 -20.34
C VAL A 97 -1.54 -26.25 -21.48
N ILE A 98 -2.23 -25.15 -21.76
CA ILE A 98 -1.73 -24.12 -22.69
C ILE A 98 -0.63 -23.34 -21.98
N GLN A 99 0.61 -23.67 -22.34
CA GLN A 99 1.82 -23.10 -21.76
C GLN A 99 2.09 -21.72 -22.36
N TYR A 100 1.84 -20.65 -21.60
CA TYR A 100 2.23 -19.30 -22.00
C TYR A 100 3.73 -19.11 -21.75
N ASN A 101 4.54 -19.28 -22.81
CA ASN A 101 5.95 -18.90 -22.79
C ASN A 101 6.08 -17.36 -22.81
N ILE A 102 6.23 -16.76 -21.63
CA ILE A 102 6.68 -15.37 -21.51
C ILE A 102 8.21 -15.37 -21.68
N THR A 103 8.66 -15.16 -22.91
CA THR A 103 10.08 -14.93 -23.21
C THR A 103 10.40 -13.45 -23.00
N TYR A 104 11.05 -13.14 -21.87
CA TYR A 104 11.60 -11.81 -21.65
C TYR A 104 12.87 -11.62 -22.48
N GLU A 105 12.79 -10.81 -23.54
CA GLU A 105 13.99 -10.35 -24.26
C GLU A 105 14.78 -9.36 -23.40
N LYS A 106 16.03 -9.73 -23.13
CA LYS A 106 16.93 -9.06 -22.19
C LYS A 106 17.62 -7.85 -22.84
N ILE A 107 16.93 -6.71 -22.94
CA ILE A 107 17.54 -5.46 -23.43
C ILE A 107 18.54 -4.93 -22.38
N SER A 108 19.81 -5.28 -22.58
CA SER A 108 20.90 -4.87 -21.69
C SER A 108 21.43 -3.49 -22.07
N PHE A 109 21.03 -2.45 -21.33
CA PHE A 109 21.70 -1.15 -21.39
C PHE A 109 22.95 -1.15 -20.52
N HIS A 110 24.11 -1.37 -21.14
CA HIS A 110 25.41 -1.17 -20.48
C HIS A 110 25.65 0.32 -20.21
N HIS A 111 25.51 0.76 -18.96
CA HIS A 111 26.07 2.04 -18.51
C HIS A 111 27.41 1.78 -17.81
N SER A 112 28.52 2.07 -18.51
CA SER A 112 29.86 1.86 -17.96
C SER A 112 30.22 2.96 -16.96
N VAL A 113 30.40 2.59 -15.70
CA VAL A 113 30.96 3.47 -14.67
C VAL A 113 32.48 3.54 -14.84
N PHE A 114 33.02 4.72 -15.12
CA PHE A 114 34.47 4.95 -15.17
C PHE A 114 35.03 5.08 -13.75
N ALA A 115 35.65 4.01 -13.24
CA ALA A 115 36.49 4.09 -12.05
C ALA A 115 37.89 4.58 -12.43
N VAL A 116 38.34 5.67 -11.81
CA VAL A 116 39.71 6.18 -11.95
C VAL A 116 40.59 5.48 -10.91
N VAL A 117 41.45 4.56 -11.35
CA VAL A 117 42.54 4.00 -10.54
C VAL A 117 43.82 4.01 -11.36
N GLY A 118 44.81 4.79 -10.91
CA GLY A 118 46.14 4.79 -11.51
C GLY A 118 46.98 3.62 -11.01
N LEU A 119 47.80 3.03 -11.87
CA LEU A 119 48.76 1.99 -11.50
C LEU A 119 50.14 2.27 -12.09
N GLY A 120 51.15 2.22 -11.22
CA GLY A 120 52.55 2.08 -11.62
C GLY A 120 52.85 0.69 -12.17
N GLY A 121 53.97 0.54 -12.88
CA GLY A 121 54.24 -0.65 -13.69
C GLY A 121 55.17 -1.70 -13.07
N LEU A 122 55.53 -2.65 -13.94
CA LEU A 122 56.48 -3.78 -13.80
C LEU A 122 55.93 -5.06 -13.12
N PRO A 123 56.47 -6.26 -13.45
CA PRO A 123 56.73 -6.75 -14.81
C PRO A 123 56.25 -8.20 -15.06
N LEU A 124 56.19 -8.59 -16.34
CA LEU A 124 55.79 -9.94 -16.81
C LEU A 124 56.87 -11.02 -16.59
N PRO A 125 56.46 -12.31 -16.42
CA PRO A 125 57.23 -13.47 -16.86
C PRO A 125 56.69 -14.08 -18.18
N SER A 126 57.61 -14.62 -18.97
CA SER A 126 57.38 -15.19 -20.32
C SER A 126 56.95 -16.67 -20.33
N PRO A 127 56.14 -17.14 -21.31
CA PRO A 127 55.87 -18.56 -21.52
C PRO A 127 56.85 -19.24 -22.51
N SER A 128 57.09 -20.54 -22.33
CA SER A 128 58.04 -21.34 -23.13
C SER A 128 57.37 -22.31 -24.11
N VAL A 129 57.64 -22.08 -25.40
CA VAL A 129 57.73 -22.99 -26.56
C VAL A 129 57.28 -24.47 -26.42
N SER A 130 56.44 -24.92 -27.37
CA SER A 130 56.51 -26.26 -27.97
C SER A 130 56.32 -26.19 -29.50
N LYS A 131 56.85 -27.18 -30.26
CA LYS A 131 57.20 -27.07 -31.70
C LYS A 131 56.45 -28.05 -32.60
N LEU A 132 56.24 -27.68 -33.88
CA LEU A 132 56.33 -28.56 -35.09
C LEU A 132 56.35 -27.64 -36.35
N VAL A 133 57.46 -27.46 -37.11
CA VAL A 133 58.01 -28.33 -38.20
C VAL A 133 56.99 -28.52 -39.34
N ARG A 134 57.15 -28.10 -40.63
CA ARG A 134 58.24 -27.68 -41.55
C ARG A 134 57.97 -26.26 -42.15
N GLY A 135 58.79 -25.61 -43.00
CA GLY A 135 60.07 -25.94 -43.66
C GLY A 135 60.56 -24.85 -44.65
N HIS A 136 61.50 -25.22 -45.55
CA HIS A 136 62.01 -24.53 -46.76
C HIS A 136 62.42 -23.02 -46.72
N ARG A 137 63.73 -22.81 -46.53
CA ARG A 137 64.59 -21.75 -47.14
C ARG A 137 65.26 -22.32 -48.43
N PRO A 138 66.07 -21.61 -49.26
CA PRO A 138 66.84 -20.36 -49.03
C PRO A 138 66.68 -19.28 -50.15
N LEU A 139 67.16 -18.04 -49.99
CA LEU A 139 68.50 -17.45 -50.29
C LEU A 139 68.33 -15.91 -50.09
N GLY A 140 69.32 -15.02 -49.87
CA GLY A 140 70.76 -15.12 -49.65
C GLY A 140 71.49 -13.85 -50.16
N ARG A 141 72.19 -13.10 -49.28
CA ARG A 141 73.08 -11.93 -49.57
C ARG A 141 72.35 -10.64 -50.09
N THR A 142 72.83 -9.39 -49.92
CA THR A 142 74.07 -8.81 -49.31
C THR A 142 73.85 -7.33 -48.91
N GLN A 143 74.68 -6.81 -47.98
CA GLN A 143 75.21 -5.42 -47.83
C GLN A 143 74.49 -4.27 -48.58
N SER A 144 74.14 -3.13 -47.96
CA SER A 144 75.09 -2.11 -47.45
C SER A 144 74.38 -1.03 -46.59
N ALA A 145 75.14 -0.25 -45.81
CA ALA A 145 74.70 0.94 -45.06
C ALA A 145 75.39 2.21 -45.61
N PRO A 146 75.20 3.42 -45.06
CA PRO A 146 73.97 4.14 -44.65
C PRO A 146 73.88 5.54 -45.32
N LEU A 147 72.82 6.34 -45.05
CA LEU A 147 72.80 7.81 -44.79
C LEU A 147 71.34 8.34 -44.74
N PRO A 148 71.04 9.56 -44.21
CA PRO A 148 69.77 9.80 -43.50
C PRO A 148 68.85 10.88 -44.10
N GLN A 149 67.54 10.69 -43.90
CA GLN A 149 66.43 11.67 -43.75
C GLN A 149 65.12 10.82 -43.65
N GLN A 150 64.00 11.24 -43.05
CA GLN A 150 63.50 12.59 -42.74
C GLN A 150 62.45 12.56 -41.60
N GLN A 151 62.26 13.67 -40.89
CA GLN A 151 61.33 13.83 -39.75
C GLN A 151 59.85 14.00 -40.18
N CYS A 152 59.30 13.12 -41.03
CA CYS A 152 57.96 13.33 -41.61
C CYS A 152 56.78 12.89 -40.72
N GLY A 153 56.97 11.91 -39.81
CA GLY A 153 55.86 11.27 -39.09
C GLY A 153 55.25 12.09 -37.93
N GLN A 154 56.07 12.81 -37.15
CA GLN A 154 55.59 13.49 -35.94
C GLN A 154 54.76 14.75 -36.23
N ALA A 155 55.06 15.48 -37.31
CA ALA A 155 54.31 16.67 -37.70
C ALA A 155 52.87 16.32 -38.13
N GLN A 156 52.69 15.24 -38.89
CA GLN A 156 51.36 14.80 -39.36
C GLN A 156 50.48 14.29 -38.21
N ALA A 157 51.06 13.57 -37.24
CA ALA A 157 50.33 13.10 -36.06
C ALA A 157 49.84 14.26 -35.17
N LEU A 158 50.68 15.27 -34.93
CA LEU A 158 50.31 16.49 -34.20
C LEU A 158 49.20 17.27 -34.93
N GLN A 159 49.28 17.36 -36.26
CA GLN A 159 48.27 18.08 -37.05
C GLN A 159 46.90 17.38 -37.02
N GLN A 160 46.85 16.04 -37.05
CA GLN A 160 45.61 15.29 -36.86
C GLN A 160 45.01 15.48 -35.46
N LEU A 161 45.84 15.48 -34.41
CA LEU A 161 45.39 15.70 -33.02
C LEU A 161 44.75 17.09 -32.83
N VAL A 162 45.33 18.14 -33.41
CA VAL A 162 44.76 19.50 -33.36
C VAL A 162 43.41 19.58 -34.09
N VAL A 163 43.29 18.95 -35.27
CA VAL A 163 42.02 18.90 -36.02
C VAL A 163 40.95 18.12 -35.24
N GLN A 164 41.31 17.01 -34.61
CA GLN A 164 40.38 16.23 -33.78
C GLN A 164 39.90 17.03 -32.56
N GLN A 165 40.79 17.75 -31.88
CA GLN A 165 40.44 18.58 -30.73
C GLN A 165 39.52 19.75 -31.13
N GLN A 166 39.79 20.41 -32.26
CA GLN A 166 38.92 21.47 -32.78
C GLN A 166 37.52 20.94 -33.17
N HIS A 167 37.44 19.75 -33.76
CA HIS A 167 36.16 19.12 -34.08
C HIS A 167 35.35 18.79 -32.80
N GLN A 168 36.03 18.31 -31.76
CA GLN A 168 35.38 17.98 -30.48
C GLN A 168 34.83 19.23 -29.78
N GLN A 169 35.61 20.33 -29.75
CA GLN A 169 35.16 21.63 -29.23
C GLN A 169 33.98 22.22 -30.04
N PHE A 170 33.98 22.03 -31.37
CA PHE A 170 32.86 22.44 -32.21
C PHE A 170 31.57 21.68 -31.85
N LEU A 171 31.65 20.36 -31.66
CA LEU A 171 30.52 19.53 -31.25
C LEU A 171 29.97 19.92 -29.86
N GLU A 172 30.84 20.15 -28.87
CA GLU A 172 30.41 20.60 -27.54
C GLU A 172 29.70 21.96 -27.58
N LYS A 173 30.26 22.92 -28.33
CA LYS A 173 29.64 24.24 -28.51
C LYS A 173 28.28 24.15 -29.21
N HIS A 174 28.14 23.26 -30.19
CA HIS A 174 26.87 23.03 -30.88
C HIS A 174 25.83 22.34 -29.98
N LYS A 175 26.27 21.42 -29.10
CA LYS A 175 25.42 20.79 -28.07
C LYS A 175 24.92 21.83 -27.05
N GLN A 176 25.80 22.70 -26.55
CA GLN A 176 25.43 23.77 -25.62
C GLN A 176 24.43 24.76 -26.24
N LEU A 177 24.64 25.18 -27.49
CA LEU A 177 23.70 26.06 -28.20
C LEU A 177 22.31 25.42 -28.38
N PHE A 178 22.25 24.13 -28.73
CA PHE A 178 20.99 23.40 -28.85
C PHE A 178 20.26 23.29 -27.50
N GLN A 179 21.00 23.00 -26.42
CA GLN A 179 20.46 22.87 -25.07
C GLN A 179 19.94 24.23 -24.54
N GLN A 180 20.64 25.32 -24.83
CA GLN A 180 20.20 26.68 -24.51
C GLN A 180 18.95 27.10 -25.31
N GLN A 181 18.85 26.72 -26.59
CA GLN A 181 17.63 26.95 -27.39
C GLN A 181 16.42 26.17 -26.85
N GLN A 182 16.60 24.90 -26.43
CA GLN A 182 15.52 24.15 -25.76
C GLN A 182 15.09 24.83 -24.47
N GLN A 183 16.04 25.25 -23.63
CA GLN A 183 15.73 25.89 -22.34
C GLN A 183 14.97 27.22 -22.56
N GLN A 184 15.39 28.03 -23.52
CA GLN A 184 14.68 29.27 -23.86
C GLN A 184 13.27 29.00 -24.44
N HIS A 185 13.09 27.94 -25.24
CA HIS A 185 11.78 27.54 -25.76
C HIS A 185 10.84 27.08 -24.63
N ILE A 186 11.35 26.35 -23.64
CA ILE A 186 10.60 25.95 -22.44
C ILE A 186 10.20 27.19 -21.62
N ILE A 187 11.13 28.09 -21.31
CA ILE A 187 10.85 29.32 -20.56
C ILE A 187 9.76 30.15 -21.24
N ASN A 188 9.86 30.36 -22.57
CA ASN A 188 8.87 31.12 -23.31
C ASN A 188 7.48 30.46 -23.26
N LYS A 189 7.38 29.12 -23.42
CA LYS A 189 6.12 28.37 -23.28
C LYS A 189 5.54 28.45 -21.87
N VAL A 190 6.37 28.41 -20.83
CA VAL A 190 5.92 28.53 -19.44
C VAL A 190 5.36 29.94 -19.18
N SER A 191 6.03 31.01 -19.62
CA SER A 191 5.49 32.37 -19.51
C SER A 191 4.17 32.55 -20.28
N GLU A 192 4.05 31.97 -21.47
CA GLU A 192 2.81 32.02 -22.26
C GLU A 192 1.65 31.27 -21.58
N CYS A 193 1.94 30.12 -20.96
CA CYS A 193 0.98 29.34 -20.16
C CYS A 193 0.51 30.10 -18.91
N VAL A 194 1.44 30.69 -18.14
CA VAL A 194 1.13 31.48 -16.94
C VAL A 194 0.23 32.68 -17.29
N ASN A 195 0.53 33.37 -18.39
CA ASN A 195 -0.29 34.50 -18.86
C ASN A 195 -1.71 34.05 -19.31
N GLN A 196 -1.83 32.90 -19.98
CA GLN A 196 -3.16 32.33 -20.29
C GLN A 196 -3.92 31.91 -19.03
N GLN A 197 -3.24 31.33 -18.04
CA GLN A 197 -3.86 30.91 -16.78
C GLN A 197 -4.38 32.10 -15.97
N ALA A 198 -3.64 33.21 -15.91
CA ALA A 198 -4.09 34.45 -15.30
C ALA A 198 -5.38 34.98 -15.97
N LEU A 199 -5.42 35.03 -17.31
CA LEU A 199 -6.59 35.47 -18.07
C LEU A 199 -7.81 34.57 -17.85
N LEU A 200 -7.62 33.25 -17.72
CA LEU A 200 -8.68 32.28 -17.44
C LEU A 200 -9.24 32.42 -16.01
N LEU A 201 -8.40 32.72 -15.03
CA LEU A 201 -8.83 33.00 -13.65
C LEU A 201 -9.62 34.32 -13.55
N GLU A 202 -9.19 35.35 -14.27
CA GLU A 202 -9.91 36.63 -14.41
C GLU A 202 -11.33 36.40 -15.00
N GLN A 203 -11.43 35.62 -16.09
CA GLN A 203 -12.71 35.27 -16.70
C GLN A 203 -13.61 34.43 -15.78
N GLN A 204 -13.05 33.47 -15.03
CA GLN A 204 -13.80 32.69 -14.05
C GLN A 204 -14.35 33.57 -12.92
N ARG A 205 -13.57 34.53 -12.43
CA ARG A 205 -14.00 35.51 -11.42
C ARG A 205 -15.18 36.35 -11.92
N ILE A 206 -15.08 36.87 -13.15
CA ILE A 206 -16.16 37.64 -13.80
C ILE A 206 -17.42 36.78 -13.98
N HIS A 207 -17.28 35.51 -14.38
CA HIS A 207 -18.42 34.60 -14.55
C HIS A 207 -19.10 34.24 -13.21
N GLN A 208 -18.31 34.00 -12.16
CA GLN A 208 -18.84 33.77 -10.81
C GLN A 208 -19.59 35.00 -10.27
N LEU A 209 -19.05 36.21 -10.48
CA LEU A 209 -19.72 37.46 -10.10
C LEU A 209 -21.05 37.64 -10.84
N ARG A 210 -21.10 37.34 -12.15
CA ARG A 210 -22.35 37.38 -12.93
C ARG A 210 -23.38 36.35 -12.46
N ASN A 211 -22.96 35.12 -12.18
CA ASN A 211 -23.88 34.09 -11.68
C ASN A 211 -24.39 34.41 -10.27
N TYR A 212 -23.54 35.00 -9.41
CA TYR A 212 -23.95 35.49 -8.10
C TYR A 212 -24.97 36.64 -8.22
N GLN A 213 -24.70 37.61 -9.09
CA GLN A 213 -25.62 38.72 -9.36
C GLN A 213 -26.97 38.22 -9.89
N ALA A 214 -26.99 37.33 -10.90
CA ALA A 214 -28.22 36.74 -11.42
C ALA A 214 -28.99 35.94 -10.36
N SER A 215 -28.29 35.26 -9.44
CA SER A 215 -28.90 34.52 -8.32
C SER A 215 -29.47 35.43 -7.23
N MET A 216 -28.92 36.64 -7.06
CA MET A 216 -29.46 37.67 -6.16
C MET A 216 -30.64 38.43 -6.78
N GLU A 217 -30.58 38.74 -8.07
CA GLU A 217 -31.71 39.31 -8.83
C GLU A 217 -32.91 38.34 -8.84
N ALA A 218 -32.66 37.03 -9.03
CA ALA A 218 -33.69 35.98 -8.90
C ALA A 218 -34.25 35.83 -7.48
N ALA A 219 -33.54 36.31 -6.46
CA ALA A 219 -34.01 36.38 -5.06
C ALA A 219 -34.66 37.73 -4.72
N GLY A 220 -34.83 38.64 -5.68
CA GLY A 220 -35.44 39.96 -5.48
C GLY A 220 -34.53 41.01 -4.83
N LEU A 221 -33.21 40.76 -4.76
CA LEU A 221 -32.24 41.65 -4.12
C LEU A 221 -31.38 42.36 -5.17
N SER A 222 -31.60 43.66 -5.33
CA SER A 222 -30.76 44.51 -6.20
C SER A 222 -29.44 44.87 -5.52
N VAL A 223 -28.32 44.57 -6.18
CA VAL A 223 -26.97 44.91 -5.69
C VAL A 223 -26.20 45.68 -6.78
N SER A 224 -26.14 47.01 -6.63
CA SER A 224 -25.21 47.85 -7.41
C SER A 224 -23.91 48.03 -6.63
N PHE A 225 -22.79 47.56 -7.18
CA PHE A 225 -21.46 47.82 -6.64
C PHE A 225 -20.97 49.20 -7.07
N ALA A 226 -21.15 50.20 -6.20
CA ALA A 226 -20.43 51.48 -6.27
C ALA A 226 -19.15 51.43 -5.42
N GLY A 227 -18.16 52.25 -5.77
CA GLY A 227 -16.80 52.19 -5.24
C GLY A 227 -16.63 52.49 -3.74
N HIS A 228 -15.48 52.06 -3.22
CA HIS A 228 -15.09 52.02 -1.80
C HIS A 228 -15.31 53.31 -0.97
N ARG A 229 -15.84 53.14 0.25
CA ARG A 229 -15.40 53.89 1.45
C ARG A 229 -15.71 53.10 2.73
N PRO A 230 -14.83 53.06 3.76
CA PRO A 230 -15.06 52.30 4.98
C PRO A 230 -15.53 53.19 6.14
N LEU A 231 -16.72 52.94 6.72
CA LEU A 231 -17.13 53.51 8.01
C LEU A 231 -18.02 52.57 8.86
N SER A 232 -17.48 52.25 10.04
CA SER A 232 -18.12 52.02 11.35
C SER A 232 -19.62 51.66 11.51
N ARG A 233 -19.83 50.47 12.10
CA ARG A 233 -20.65 50.18 13.30
C ARG A 233 -22.10 50.73 13.38
N ALA A 234 -23.06 49.81 13.27
CA ALA A 234 -24.34 49.87 13.99
C ALA A 234 -24.72 48.45 14.49
N GLN A 235 -25.41 48.36 15.64
CA GLN A 235 -25.98 47.12 16.14
C GLN A 235 -27.48 47.03 15.82
N SER A 236 -27.99 45.82 15.61
CA SER A 236 -29.42 45.52 15.61
C SER A 236 -29.66 44.11 16.15
N SER A 237 -30.43 44.02 17.23
CA SER A 237 -30.83 42.76 17.88
C SER A 237 -31.74 41.89 16.99
N PRO A 238 -31.72 40.56 17.11
CA PRO A 238 -32.56 39.68 16.30
C PRO A 238 -34.01 39.64 16.83
N ALA A 239 -34.98 39.76 15.92
CA ALA A 239 -36.37 39.45 16.22
C ALA A 239 -36.57 37.92 16.29
N SER A 240 -37.28 37.45 17.33
CA SER A 240 -37.48 36.03 17.62
C SER A 240 -38.58 35.40 16.77
N SER A 241 -38.22 34.46 15.88
CA SER A 241 -39.16 33.50 15.28
C SER A 241 -38.94 32.11 15.87
N SER A 242 -39.86 31.66 16.72
CA SER A 242 -39.79 30.41 17.46
C SER A 242 -40.08 29.18 16.58
N PHE A 243 -39.03 28.58 16.04
CA PHE A 243 -39.06 27.18 15.61
C PHE A 243 -38.76 26.27 16.81
N PRO A 244 -39.36 25.07 16.89
CA PRO A 244 -39.05 24.13 17.97
C PRO A 244 -37.57 23.78 17.91
N MET A 245 -36.84 24.09 18.98
CA MET A 245 -35.42 23.78 19.05
C MET A 245 -35.25 22.26 19.03
N VAL A 246 -34.69 21.74 17.94
CA VAL A 246 -33.90 20.52 18.03
C VAL A 246 -32.81 20.83 19.03
N VAL A 247 -32.82 20.15 20.17
CA VAL A 247 -31.69 20.15 21.09
C VAL A 247 -30.50 19.62 20.29
N GLN A 248 -29.64 20.52 19.84
CA GLN A 248 -28.29 20.14 19.46
C GLN A 248 -27.68 19.61 20.76
N GLU A 249 -27.48 18.30 20.84
CA GLU A 249 -26.54 17.76 21.81
C GLU A 249 -25.24 18.57 21.67
N PRO A 250 -24.66 19.07 22.77
CA PRO A 250 -23.37 19.74 22.68
C PRO A 250 -22.40 18.76 22.00
N PRO A 251 -21.60 19.21 21.02
CA PRO A 251 -20.71 18.31 20.31
C PRO A 251 -19.86 17.56 21.32
N ALA A 252 -20.06 16.24 21.40
CA ALA A 252 -19.38 15.40 22.36
C ALA A 252 -17.88 15.65 22.21
N LYS A 253 -17.19 15.91 23.33
CA LYS A 253 -15.73 16.09 23.29
C LYS A 253 -15.13 14.84 22.64
N PRO A 254 -14.29 14.97 21.60
CA PRO A 254 -13.73 13.82 20.90
C PRO A 254 -13.03 12.92 21.92
N ARG A 255 -13.32 11.62 21.87
CA ARG A 255 -12.75 10.67 22.81
C ARG A 255 -11.32 10.38 22.43
N PHE A 256 -10.44 10.36 23.42
CA PHE A 256 -9.07 9.85 23.27
C PHE A 256 -9.10 8.32 23.14
N THR A 257 -9.41 7.86 21.94
CA THR A 257 -9.57 6.44 21.56
C THR A 257 -8.98 6.22 20.16
N THR A 258 -9.20 5.04 19.58
CA THR A 258 -8.83 4.69 18.22
C THR A 258 -9.64 5.49 17.21
N GLY A 259 -8.97 6.14 16.24
CA GLY A 259 -9.62 6.75 15.09
C GLY A 259 -9.73 5.79 13.90
N LEU A 260 -10.84 5.87 13.17
CA LEU A 260 -11.03 5.22 11.89
C LEU A 260 -11.30 6.27 10.80
N VAL A 261 -10.60 6.18 9.67
CA VAL A 261 -10.91 7.00 8.49
C VAL A 261 -11.29 6.11 7.30
N TYR A 262 -12.35 6.52 6.61
CA TYR A 262 -12.93 5.83 5.46
C TYR A 262 -13.78 6.81 4.64
N ASP A 263 -13.77 6.67 3.31
CA ASP A 263 -14.68 7.41 2.42
C ASP A 263 -15.08 6.55 1.21
N SER A 264 -16.40 6.38 1.04
CA SER A 264 -17.02 5.67 -0.08
C SER A 264 -16.64 6.19 -1.47
N LEU A 265 -16.14 7.43 -1.62
CA LEU A 265 -15.65 7.95 -2.89
C LEU A 265 -14.39 7.22 -3.38
N MET A 266 -13.60 6.61 -2.49
CA MET A 266 -12.47 5.75 -2.87
C MET A 266 -12.92 4.49 -3.64
N GLN A 267 -14.16 4.04 -3.45
CA GLN A 267 -14.75 2.94 -4.23
C GLN A 267 -14.92 3.29 -5.72
N LYS A 268 -14.91 4.58 -6.10
CA LYS A 268 -15.13 5.00 -7.49
C LYS A 268 -13.92 4.80 -8.40
N HIS A 269 -12.73 4.57 -7.85
CA HIS A 269 -11.59 4.06 -8.59
C HIS A 269 -11.84 2.59 -8.96
N GLN A 270 -12.43 2.35 -10.13
CA GLN A 270 -12.76 1.01 -10.62
C GLN A 270 -12.59 0.97 -12.13
N CYS A 271 -12.03 -0.14 -12.64
CA CYS A 271 -11.84 -0.34 -14.07
C CYS A 271 -13.18 -0.33 -14.82
N MET A 272 -13.23 0.33 -15.97
CA MET A 272 -14.46 0.46 -16.77
C MET A 272 -14.95 -0.85 -17.39
N CYS A 273 -14.13 -1.92 -17.37
CA CYS A 273 -14.55 -3.26 -17.79
C CYS A 273 -15.60 -3.88 -16.85
N GLY A 274 -15.74 -3.39 -15.62
CA GLY A 274 -16.66 -3.90 -14.60
C GLY A 274 -16.33 -5.28 -14.02
N ASN A 275 -15.30 -5.98 -14.52
CA ASN A 275 -14.94 -7.31 -14.04
C ASN A 275 -13.99 -7.26 -12.84
N THR A 276 -14.50 -7.54 -11.64
CA THR A 276 -13.69 -7.62 -10.41
C THR A 276 -12.82 -8.88 -10.33
N THR A 277 -13.09 -9.94 -11.10
CA THR A 277 -12.26 -11.16 -11.07
C THR A 277 -10.91 -10.99 -11.78
N SER A 278 -10.79 -10.02 -12.69
CA SER A 278 -9.54 -9.67 -13.37
C SER A 278 -8.73 -8.58 -12.66
N HIS A 279 -9.24 -8.03 -11.55
CA HIS A 279 -8.64 -6.89 -10.85
C HIS A 279 -8.67 -7.15 -9.34
N PRO A 280 -7.58 -7.71 -8.76
CA PRO A 280 -7.56 -8.06 -7.34
C PRO A 280 -7.67 -6.82 -6.44
N GLU A 281 -7.08 -5.69 -6.82
CA GLU A 281 -7.36 -4.39 -6.19
C GLU A 281 -8.70 -3.84 -6.68
N HIS A 282 -9.79 -4.16 -5.96
CA HIS A 282 -11.13 -3.67 -6.27
C HIS A 282 -11.85 -3.03 -5.08
N ALA A 283 -12.83 -2.18 -5.40
CA ALA A 283 -13.62 -1.40 -4.44
C ALA A 283 -14.29 -2.22 -3.30
N GLY A 284 -14.49 -3.52 -3.51
CA GLY A 284 -15.07 -4.42 -2.53
C GLY A 284 -14.20 -4.60 -1.28
N ARG A 285 -12.87 -4.45 -1.40
CA ARG A 285 -11.91 -4.59 -0.29
C ARG A 285 -12.28 -3.68 0.89
N ILE A 286 -12.22 -2.37 0.68
CA ILE A 286 -12.57 -1.37 1.71
C ILE A 286 -14.06 -1.40 2.09
N GLN A 287 -14.93 -1.84 1.19
CA GLN A 287 -16.37 -1.93 1.46
C GLN A 287 -16.65 -3.06 2.47
N SER A 288 -16.09 -4.24 2.24
CA SER A 288 -16.25 -5.41 3.12
C SER A 288 -15.61 -5.17 4.48
N ILE A 289 -14.41 -4.59 4.53
CA ILE A 289 -13.76 -4.20 5.80
C ILE A 289 -14.66 -3.24 6.58
N TRP A 290 -15.16 -2.18 5.93
CA TRP A 290 -16.02 -1.21 6.60
C TRP A 290 -17.34 -1.84 7.10
N SER A 291 -17.96 -2.72 6.30
CA SER A 291 -19.13 -3.51 6.73
C SER A 291 -18.82 -4.37 7.96
N ARG A 292 -17.71 -5.13 7.96
CA ARG A 292 -17.30 -5.97 9.09
C ARG A 292 -17.15 -5.15 10.37
N LEU A 293 -16.50 -4.00 10.30
CA LEU A 293 -16.30 -3.10 11.46
C LEU A 293 -17.62 -2.50 11.97
N GLN A 294 -18.63 -2.37 11.13
CA GLN A 294 -19.98 -1.97 11.53
C GLN A 294 -20.76 -3.13 12.16
N GLU A 295 -20.67 -4.33 11.60
CA GLU A 295 -21.40 -5.53 12.03
C GLU A 295 -20.89 -6.08 13.37
N THR A 296 -19.58 -6.05 13.58
CA THR A 296 -18.90 -6.41 14.85
C THR A 296 -19.04 -5.36 15.94
N GLY A 297 -19.54 -4.16 15.60
CA GLY A 297 -19.68 -3.04 16.52
C GLY A 297 -18.39 -2.25 16.79
N LEU A 298 -17.20 -2.71 16.37
CA LEU A 298 -15.92 -2.03 16.60
C LEU A 298 -15.92 -0.56 16.16
N ARG A 299 -16.58 -0.24 15.04
CA ARG A 299 -16.73 1.12 14.51
C ARG A 299 -17.53 2.06 15.44
N ALA A 300 -18.28 1.55 16.41
CA ALA A 300 -18.98 2.34 17.43
C ALA A 300 -18.10 2.68 18.64
N HIS A 301 -16.99 1.96 18.83
CA HIS A 301 -16.00 2.22 19.88
C HIS A 301 -14.85 3.15 19.41
N CYS A 302 -14.78 3.40 18.11
CA CYS A 302 -13.80 4.27 17.47
C CYS A 302 -14.38 5.66 17.11
N GLU A 303 -13.50 6.66 17.02
CA GLU A 303 -13.86 7.99 16.47
C GLU A 303 -13.80 7.97 14.94
N CYS A 304 -14.89 8.39 14.28
CA CYS A 304 -15.00 8.36 12.83
C CYS A 304 -14.45 9.65 12.22
N ILE A 305 -13.21 9.60 11.74
CA ILE A 305 -12.52 10.73 11.12
C ILE A 305 -12.99 10.91 9.67
N ARG A 306 -13.17 12.17 9.28
CA ARG A 306 -13.56 12.53 7.91
C ARG A 306 -12.29 12.79 7.09
N GLY A 307 -12.06 11.96 6.07
CA GLY A 307 -10.99 12.18 5.12
C GLY A 307 -11.19 13.41 4.23
N ARG A 308 -10.11 13.83 3.57
CA ARG A 308 -10.11 14.88 2.54
C ARG A 308 -9.21 14.48 1.39
N LYS A 309 -9.24 15.24 0.29
CA LYS A 309 -8.20 15.13 -0.75
C LYS A 309 -6.92 15.82 -0.26
N ALA A 310 -5.77 15.18 -0.48
CA ALA A 310 -4.47 15.83 -0.38
C ALA A 310 -4.38 17.02 -1.35
N SER A 311 -3.69 18.10 -0.96
CA SER A 311 -3.31 19.18 -1.87
C SER A 311 -2.24 18.68 -2.86
N LEU A 312 -1.97 19.41 -3.95
CA LEU A 312 -0.90 19.02 -4.86
C LEU A 312 0.48 19.18 -4.20
N GLU A 313 0.65 20.24 -3.41
CA GLU A 313 1.83 20.49 -2.56
C GLU A 313 2.10 19.33 -1.57
N GLU A 314 1.07 18.76 -0.96
CA GLU A 314 1.22 17.59 -0.07
C GLU A 314 1.74 16.37 -0.84
N LEU A 315 1.24 16.12 -2.05
CA LEU A 315 1.75 15.04 -2.91
C LEU A 315 3.20 15.29 -3.35
N GLN A 316 3.55 16.56 -3.60
CA GLN A 316 4.90 17.00 -4.02
C GLN A 316 5.97 16.83 -2.92
N THR A 317 5.60 16.43 -1.71
CA THR A 317 6.57 16.08 -0.66
C THR A 317 7.30 14.76 -0.91
N VAL A 318 6.75 13.90 -1.78
CA VAL A 318 7.33 12.60 -2.18
C VAL A 318 7.43 12.45 -3.69
N HIS A 319 6.49 13.02 -4.45
CA HIS A 319 6.41 12.80 -5.91
C HIS A 319 6.76 14.04 -6.73
N SER A 320 7.29 13.85 -7.93
CA SER A 320 7.63 14.95 -8.83
C SER A 320 6.38 15.73 -9.27
N GLU A 321 6.57 17.02 -9.60
CA GLU A 321 5.47 17.87 -10.08
C GLU A 321 4.76 17.28 -11.30
N ALA A 322 5.50 16.67 -12.23
CA ALA A 322 4.93 16.04 -13.41
C ALA A 322 4.00 14.86 -13.05
N HIS A 323 4.43 13.97 -12.15
CA HIS A 323 3.62 12.86 -11.65
C HIS A 323 2.37 13.34 -10.91
N VAL A 324 2.52 14.37 -10.07
CA VAL A 324 1.42 14.99 -9.32
C VAL A 324 0.41 15.69 -10.23
N LEU A 325 0.85 16.35 -11.30
CA LEU A 325 -0.07 16.96 -12.27
C LEU A 325 -0.83 15.89 -13.07
N LEU A 326 -0.13 14.86 -13.53
CA LEU A 326 -0.69 13.76 -14.34
C LEU A 326 -1.75 12.96 -13.58
N TYR A 327 -1.42 12.45 -12.39
CA TYR A 327 -2.32 11.58 -11.63
C TYR A 327 -3.15 12.35 -10.58
N GLY A 328 -2.72 13.54 -10.17
CA GLY A 328 -3.38 14.34 -9.13
C GLY A 328 -4.39 15.36 -9.66
N THR A 329 -4.48 15.57 -10.97
CA THR A 329 -5.50 16.42 -11.60
C THR A 329 -6.46 15.63 -12.47
N ASN A 330 -7.59 16.25 -12.85
CA ASN A 330 -8.55 15.62 -13.75
C ASN A 330 -8.21 15.98 -15.20
N PRO A 331 -7.99 15.00 -16.11
CA PRO A 331 -7.65 15.24 -17.50
C PRO A 331 -8.56 16.25 -18.22
N LEU A 332 -9.85 16.27 -17.93
CA LEU A 332 -10.82 17.18 -18.57
C LEU A 332 -10.55 18.67 -18.30
N ARG A 333 -9.65 19.00 -17.36
CA ARG A 333 -9.23 20.38 -17.07
C ARG A 333 -7.93 20.80 -17.76
N GLN A 334 -7.16 19.86 -18.30
CA GLN A 334 -5.88 20.13 -18.95
C GLN A 334 -5.94 19.60 -20.39
N LYS A 335 -5.82 20.48 -21.39
CA LYS A 335 -5.65 20.08 -22.80
C LYS A 335 -4.21 19.56 -23.05
N LEU A 336 -3.77 18.61 -22.24
CA LEU A 336 -2.52 17.90 -22.40
C LEU A 336 -2.78 16.63 -23.22
N ASP A 337 -1.87 16.32 -24.13
CA ASP A 337 -1.92 15.08 -24.89
C ASP A 337 -1.36 13.94 -24.03
N LEU A 338 -2.25 13.33 -23.25
CA LEU A 338 -1.91 12.26 -22.29
C LEU A 338 -1.73 10.89 -22.95
N SER A 339 -1.77 10.82 -24.29
CA SER A 339 -1.84 9.55 -25.03
C SER A 339 -0.67 8.56 -24.88
N PRO A 340 0.58 8.92 -24.50
CA PRO A 340 1.67 7.94 -24.42
C PRO A 340 1.83 7.25 -23.05
N MET A 341 1.18 7.74 -21.97
CA MET A 341 1.37 7.21 -20.60
C MET A 341 0.22 6.35 -20.08
N PHE A 342 -0.82 6.13 -20.89
CA PHE A 342 -1.92 5.24 -20.56
C PHE A 342 -2.04 4.14 -21.61
N VAL A 343 -2.07 2.90 -21.16
CA VAL A 343 -2.17 1.70 -22.01
C VAL A 343 -3.58 1.14 -21.97
N ARG A 344 -4.00 0.49 -23.06
CA ARG A 344 -5.26 -0.26 -23.09
C ARG A 344 -5.05 -1.66 -22.55
N LEU A 345 -5.79 -2.00 -21.50
CA LEU A 345 -5.69 -3.28 -20.81
C LEU A 345 -6.36 -4.41 -21.61
N PRO A 346 -5.95 -5.68 -21.44
CA PRO A 346 -6.61 -6.84 -22.05
C PRO A 346 -8.10 -6.95 -21.71
N CYS A 347 -8.54 -6.44 -20.55
CA CYS A 347 -9.95 -6.37 -20.16
C CYS A 347 -10.75 -5.26 -20.89
N GLY A 348 -10.12 -4.52 -21.81
CA GLY A 348 -10.72 -3.42 -22.57
C GLY A 348 -10.69 -2.06 -21.87
N GLY A 349 -10.32 -2.01 -20.59
CA GLY A 349 -10.11 -0.80 -19.80
C GLY A 349 -8.80 -0.06 -20.11
N ILE A 350 -8.46 0.91 -19.27
CA ILE A 350 -7.25 1.73 -19.36
C ILE A 350 -6.44 1.52 -18.06
N GLY A 351 -5.12 1.56 -18.14
CA GLY A 351 -4.19 1.50 -17.01
C GLY A 351 -2.88 2.25 -17.33
N VAL A 352 -1.95 2.27 -16.38
CA VAL A 352 -0.58 2.78 -16.59
C VAL A 352 0.40 1.64 -16.93
N ASP A 353 0.13 0.45 -16.42
CA ASP A 353 0.82 -0.82 -16.69
C ASP A 353 -0.23 -1.94 -16.88
N SER A 354 0.12 -3.21 -16.64
CA SER A 354 -0.77 -4.38 -16.76
C SER A 354 -1.86 -4.51 -15.69
N ASP A 355 -1.65 -3.92 -14.52
CA ASP A 355 -2.29 -4.28 -13.25
C ASP A 355 -2.88 -3.05 -12.54
N THR A 356 -2.21 -1.90 -12.66
CA THR A 356 -2.56 -0.57 -12.15
C THR A 356 -3.57 0.11 -13.09
N ILE A 357 -4.86 -0.15 -12.85
CA ILE A 357 -5.97 0.38 -13.66
C ILE A 357 -6.13 1.90 -13.52
N TRP A 358 -6.61 2.58 -14.56
CA TRP A 358 -6.96 4.00 -14.57
C TRP A 358 -8.38 4.25 -15.06
N ASN A 359 -9.23 4.70 -14.14
CA ASN A 359 -10.50 5.35 -14.43
C ASN A 359 -10.29 6.87 -14.54
N GLU A 360 -10.50 7.43 -15.73
CA GLU A 360 -10.26 8.84 -16.09
C GLU A 360 -11.03 9.85 -15.23
N VAL A 361 -12.22 9.49 -14.76
CA VAL A 361 -13.10 10.38 -14.00
C VAL A 361 -12.77 10.35 -12.50
N HIS A 362 -12.36 9.19 -12.00
CA HIS A 362 -12.40 8.90 -10.56
C HIS A 362 -11.05 8.61 -9.90
N SER A 363 -10.07 8.04 -10.60
CA SER A 363 -8.83 7.53 -9.98
C SER A 363 -8.03 8.64 -9.29
N SER A 364 -7.79 9.74 -10.00
CA SER A 364 -7.17 10.95 -9.43
C SER A 364 -7.86 11.43 -8.15
N SER A 365 -9.19 11.36 -8.11
CA SER A 365 -9.97 11.80 -6.94
C SER A 365 -9.92 10.82 -5.78
N ALA A 366 -9.81 9.51 -6.05
CA ALA A 366 -9.71 8.46 -5.05
C ALA A 366 -8.31 8.38 -4.45
N ALA A 367 -7.25 8.34 -5.28
CA ALA A 367 -5.86 8.28 -4.82
C ALA A 367 -5.53 9.50 -3.94
N ARG A 368 -5.94 10.71 -4.33
CA ARG A 368 -5.81 11.91 -3.48
C ARG A 368 -6.60 11.83 -2.19
N LEU A 369 -7.73 11.14 -2.18
CA LEU A 369 -8.57 10.98 -1.00
C LEU A 369 -8.02 9.91 -0.05
N ALA A 370 -7.35 8.88 -0.56
CA ALA A 370 -6.57 7.92 0.24
C ALA A 370 -5.46 8.64 1.00
N VAL A 371 -4.57 9.35 0.29
CA VAL A 371 -3.48 10.12 0.90
C VAL A 371 -4.02 11.10 1.95
N GLY A 372 -4.98 11.96 1.58
CA GLY A 372 -5.50 12.96 2.50
C GLY A 372 -6.33 12.37 3.65
N SER A 373 -6.82 11.13 3.54
CA SER A 373 -7.42 10.40 4.67
C SER A 373 -6.35 9.92 5.66
N VAL A 374 -5.26 9.33 5.17
CA VAL A 374 -4.11 8.91 6.01
C VAL A 374 -3.51 10.14 6.71
N VAL A 375 -3.28 11.24 6.00
CA VAL A 375 -2.73 12.48 6.57
C VAL A 375 -3.62 13.04 7.70
N GLU A 376 -4.95 13.10 7.52
CA GLU A 376 -5.86 13.56 8.60
C GLU A 376 -5.81 12.67 9.84
N LEU A 377 -5.74 11.35 9.67
CA LEU A 377 -5.66 10.42 10.80
C LEU A 377 -4.30 10.52 11.52
N VAL A 378 -3.21 10.54 10.76
CA VAL A 378 -1.84 10.67 11.27
C VAL A 378 -1.66 11.96 12.07
N PHE A 379 -2.11 13.10 11.55
CA PHE A 379 -2.00 14.37 12.26
C PHE A 379 -2.79 14.40 13.57
N LYS A 380 -3.95 13.74 13.64
CA LYS A 380 -4.75 13.64 14.87
C LYS A 380 -4.16 12.73 15.93
N VAL A 381 -3.44 11.68 15.54
CA VAL A 381 -2.69 10.84 16.48
C VAL A 381 -1.42 11.57 16.95
N ALA A 382 -0.72 12.25 16.03
CA ALA A 382 0.47 13.04 16.38
C ALA A 382 0.15 14.24 17.29
N SER A 383 -1.01 14.89 17.11
CA SER A 383 -1.47 15.99 17.98
C SER A 383 -2.03 15.55 19.33
N GLY A 384 -2.23 14.24 19.55
CA GLY A 384 -2.87 13.70 20.75
C GLY A 384 -4.39 13.89 20.82
N GLU A 385 -5.05 14.29 19.73
CA GLU A 385 -6.51 14.26 19.62
C GLU A 385 -7.07 12.84 19.64
N LEU A 386 -6.28 11.88 19.12
CA LEU A 386 -6.55 10.45 19.12
C LEU A 386 -5.39 9.68 19.75
N LYS A 387 -5.69 8.48 20.26
CA LYS A 387 -4.67 7.59 20.83
C LYS A 387 -3.83 6.93 19.72
N ASN A 388 -4.51 6.38 18.74
CA ASN A 388 -3.99 5.60 17.61
C ASN A 388 -5.05 5.53 16.51
N GLY A 389 -4.82 4.83 15.39
CA GLY A 389 -5.86 4.67 14.37
C GLY A 389 -5.60 3.68 13.25
N PHE A 390 -6.65 3.43 12.47
CA PHE A 390 -6.61 2.62 11.25
C PHE A 390 -7.28 3.35 10.07
N ALA A 391 -6.59 3.42 8.92
CA ALA A 391 -7.11 4.02 7.69
C ALA A 391 -7.55 2.94 6.69
N VAL A 392 -8.87 2.85 6.48
CA VAL A 392 -9.49 1.93 5.50
C VAL A 392 -9.55 2.63 4.15
N VAL A 393 -8.39 2.66 3.46
CA VAL A 393 -8.15 3.45 2.24
C VAL A 393 -7.85 2.58 1.02
N ARG A 394 -8.04 3.14 -0.19
CA ARG A 394 -7.55 2.60 -1.46
C ARG A 394 -7.53 3.67 -2.57
N PRO A 395 -6.74 3.55 -3.66
CA PRO A 395 -5.71 2.52 -3.90
C PRO A 395 -4.59 2.53 -2.85
N PRO A 396 -3.76 1.46 -2.78
CA PRO A 396 -2.54 1.43 -1.98
C PRO A 396 -1.52 2.49 -2.43
N GLY A 397 -0.44 2.65 -1.68
CA GLY A 397 0.58 3.67 -1.90
C GLY A 397 2.04 3.21 -1.86
N HIS A 398 2.40 2.17 -1.11
CA HIS A 398 3.81 1.86 -0.80
C HIS A 398 4.73 1.54 -2.01
N HIS A 399 4.18 1.11 -3.16
CA HIS A 399 4.93 0.91 -4.40
C HIS A 399 5.11 2.17 -5.27
N ALA A 400 4.41 3.27 -4.98
CA ALA A 400 4.50 4.49 -5.78
C ALA A 400 5.82 5.24 -5.49
N GLU A 401 6.69 5.27 -6.48
CA GLU A 401 7.97 6.00 -6.46
C GLU A 401 7.78 7.50 -6.79
N GLU A 402 8.85 8.29 -6.74
CA GLU A 402 8.84 9.74 -7.00
C GLU A 402 8.11 10.09 -8.31
N SER A 403 8.32 9.32 -9.39
CA SER A 403 7.75 9.60 -10.71
C SER A 403 7.14 8.37 -11.41
N THR A 404 6.91 7.28 -10.68
CA THR A 404 6.47 5.99 -11.25
C THR A 404 5.31 5.42 -10.43
N PRO A 405 4.09 5.30 -11.00
CA PRO A 405 3.05 4.44 -10.45
C PRO A 405 3.29 2.98 -10.86
N MET A 406 3.04 2.04 -9.97
CA MET A 406 3.14 0.59 -10.22
C MET A 406 2.46 -0.19 -9.08
N GLY A 407 2.15 -1.47 -9.29
CA GLY A 407 1.63 -2.34 -8.22
C GLY A 407 0.35 -1.78 -7.58
N PHE A 408 -0.58 -1.32 -8.42
CA PHE A 408 -1.81 -0.61 -8.03
C PHE A 408 -1.62 0.77 -7.39
N CYS A 409 -0.39 1.19 -7.09
CA CYS A 409 -0.09 2.41 -6.33
C CYS A 409 0.09 3.63 -7.22
N TYR A 410 -0.50 4.76 -6.82
CA TYR A 410 -0.37 6.06 -7.51
C TYR A 410 0.34 7.13 -6.69
N PHE A 411 0.11 7.17 -5.38
CA PHE A 411 0.72 8.12 -4.46
C PHE A 411 0.98 7.42 -3.13
N ASN A 412 2.17 7.60 -2.57
CA ASN A 412 2.58 6.93 -1.34
C ASN A 412 2.00 7.64 -0.11
N SER A 413 0.80 7.18 0.30
CA SER A 413 0.03 7.79 1.39
C SER A 413 0.79 7.84 2.72
N VAL A 414 1.57 6.80 3.04
CA VAL A 414 2.33 6.70 4.29
C VAL A 414 3.58 7.58 4.24
N ALA A 415 4.34 7.55 3.14
CA ALA A 415 5.51 8.41 2.98
C ALA A 415 5.15 9.90 2.98
N ILE A 416 4.06 10.29 2.31
CA ILE A 416 3.56 11.68 2.32
C ILE A 416 3.18 12.10 3.75
N ALA A 417 2.50 11.23 4.50
CA ALA A 417 2.17 11.52 5.90
C ALA A 417 3.43 11.72 6.76
N ALA A 418 4.46 10.88 6.59
CA ALA A 418 5.75 11.03 7.28
C ALA A 418 6.50 12.33 6.91
N LYS A 419 6.61 12.67 5.61
CA LYS A 419 7.22 13.95 5.18
C LYS A 419 6.49 15.16 5.76
N LEU A 420 5.16 15.10 5.82
CA LEU A 420 4.36 16.18 6.42
C LEU A 420 4.52 16.28 7.94
N LEU A 421 4.71 15.15 8.66
CA LEU A 421 5.04 15.16 10.09
C LEU A 421 6.40 15.84 10.35
N GLN A 422 7.42 15.51 9.56
CA GLN A 422 8.72 16.18 9.62
C GLN A 422 8.57 17.69 9.38
N GLN A 423 7.92 18.08 8.27
CA GLN A 423 7.83 19.47 7.81
C GLN A 423 6.92 20.38 8.66
N ARG A 424 5.81 19.85 9.20
CA ARG A 424 4.77 20.66 9.88
C ARG A 424 4.77 20.54 11.39
N LEU A 425 5.22 19.40 11.94
CA LEU A 425 5.23 19.13 13.38
C LEU A 425 6.64 18.88 13.94
N ASN A 426 7.69 18.90 13.11
CA ASN A 426 9.09 18.64 13.50
C ASN A 426 9.27 17.30 14.26
N VAL A 427 8.49 16.28 13.91
CA VAL A 427 8.64 14.93 14.49
C VAL A 427 10.04 14.42 14.14
N SER A 428 10.83 14.09 15.16
CA SER A 428 12.28 13.91 15.02
C SER A 428 12.67 12.48 14.66
N LYS A 429 11.87 11.48 15.05
CA LYS A 429 12.08 10.07 14.70
C LYS A 429 10.75 9.40 14.34
N ILE A 430 10.59 8.98 13.09
CA ILE A 430 9.42 8.26 12.60
C ILE A 430 9.82 6.83 12.27
N LEU A 431 9.11 5.84 12.80
CA LEU A 431 9.22 4.45 12.37
C LEU A 431 8.12 4.17 11.35
N ILE A 432 8.49 3.62 10.20
CA ILE A 432 7.56 3.03 9.25
C ILE A 432 7.82 1.52 9.21
N VAL A 433 6.85 0.74 9.66
CA VAL A 433 6.84 -0.72 9.47
C VAL A 433 5.98 -1.05 8.26
N ASP A 434 6.50 -1.81 7.30
CA ASP A 434 5.75 -2.33 6.17
C ASP A 434 5.66 -3.85 6.30
N TRP A 435 4.44 -4.36 6.47
CA TRP A 435 4.18 -5.81 6.63
C TRP A 435 3.33 -6.38 5.49
N ASP A 436 3.08 -5.59 4.45
CA ASP A 436 2.58 -6.12 3.18
C ASP A 436 3.55 -7.22 2.68
N VAL A 437 3.03 -8.25 2.00
CA VAL A 437 3.90 -9.36 1.57
C VAL A 437 4.89 -8.92 0.49
N HIS A 438 4.66 -7.77 -0.16
CA HIS A 438 5.53 -7.17 -1.17
C HIS A 438 6.37 -6.04 -0.58
N HIS A 439 7.60 -5.86 -1.07
CA HIS A 439 8.47 -4.76 -0.64
C HIS A 439 7.93 -3.39 -1.09
N GLY A 440 7.69 -2.47 -0.14
CA GLY A 440 7.32 -1.07 -0.40
C GLY A 440 8.46 -0.21 -0.96
N ASN A 441 8.86 -0.50 -2.20
CA ASN A 441 9.97 0.16 -2.92
C ASN A 441 9.85 1.70 -2.97
N GLY A 442 8.64 2.25 -3.09
CA GLY A 442 8.40 3.69 -3.06
C GLY A 442 8.66 4.30 -1.68
N THR A 443 8.33 3.58 -0.60
CA THR A 443 8.61 4.02 0.79
C THR A 443 10.11 3.97 1.07
N GLN A 444 10.78 2.89 0.68
CA GLN A 444 12.24 2.77 0.75
C GLN A 444 12.91 3.96 0.03
N GLN A 445 12.53 4.24 -1.21
CA GLN A 445 13.09 5.32 -2.02
C GLN A 445 12.92 6.70 -1.34
N ALA A 446 11.74 6.98 -0.77
CA ALA A 446 11.42 8.28 -0.17
C ALA A 446 12.27 8.65 1.07
N PHE A 447 12.87 7.67 1.74
CA PHE A 447 13.66 7.87 2.98
C PHE A 447 15.06 7.25 2.95
N TYR A 448 15.52 6.72 1.81
CA TYR A 448 16.77 5.97 1.70
C TYR A 448 18.05 6.72 2.15
N ALA A 449 18.00 8.04 2.27
CA ALA A 449 19.10 8.89 2.74
C ALA A 449 18.84 9.61 4.07
N ASP A 450 17.70 9.33 4.72
CA ASP A 450 17.14 10.11 5.84
C ASP A 450 17.15 9.31 7.16
N PRO A 451 18.11 9.57 8.09
CA PRO A 451 18.19 8.85 9.36
C PRO A 451 17.08 9.23 10.37
N SER A 452 16.25 10.23 10.07
CA SER A 452 15.12 10.59 10.94
C SER A 452 13.88 9.71 10.68
N VAL A 453 13.91 8.88 9.64
CA VAL A 453 12.87 7.89 9.35
C VAL A 453 13.49 6.51 9.22
N LEU A 454 13.13 5.60 10.12
CA LEU A 454 13.50 4.19 10.04
C LEU A 454 12.43 3.45 9.23
N TYR A 455 12.82 2.86 8.09
CA TYR A 455 11.97 1.96 7.32
C TYR A 455 12.33 0.50 7.62
N LEU A 456 11.31 -0.30 7.94
CA LEU A 456 11.41 -1.71 8.32
C LEU A 456 10.39 -2.53 7.52
N SER A 457 10.81 -3.26 6.50
CA SER A 457 9.90 -4.05 5.65
C SER A 457 10.05 -5.55 5.91
N LEU A 458 8.93 -6.27 6.10
CA LEU A 458 8.85 -7.73 6.17
C LEU A 458 8.13 -8.28 4.94
N HIS A 459 8.88 -8.72 3.94
CA HIS A 459 8.33 -9.11 2.65
C HIS A 459 8.90 -10.43 2.13
N ARG A 460 8.19 -11.03 1.18
CA ARG A 460 8.69 -12.15 0.38
C ARG A 460 9.62 -11.61 -0.69
N TYR A 461 10.86 -12.10 -0.72
CA TYR A 461 11.91 -11.61 -1.61
C TYR A 461 12.35 -12.69 -2.62
N ASP A 462 12.57 -13.93 -2.15
CA ASP A 462 12.99 -15.07 -2.98
C ASP A 462 14.14 -14.73 -3.94
N ASP A 463 15.23 -14.14 -3.42
CA ASP A 463 16.38 -13.66 -4.20
C ASP A 463 16.01 -12.73 -5.37
N GLY A 464 15.00 -11.88 -5.17
CA GLY A 464 14.50 -10.91 -6.15
C GLY A 464 13.52 -11.49 -7.18
N ASN A 465 13.05 -12.72 -7.00
CA ASN A 465 12.13 -13.40 -7.92
C ASN A 465 10.63 -13.22 -7.56
N PHE A 466 10.31 -12.48 -6.50
CA PHE A 466 8.95 -12.07 -6.15
C PHE A 466 8.75 -10.56 -6.35
N PHE A 467 7.53 -10.12 -6.68
CA PHE A 467 7.25 -8.70 -6.97
C PHE A 467 7.49 -7.81 -5.73
N PRO A 468 8.12 -6.62 -5.87
CA PRO A 468 8.61 -5.98 -7.09
C PRO A 468 10.08 -6.32 -7.47
N GLY A 469 10.74 -7.24 -6.78
CA GLY A 469 12.12 -7.70 -7.05
C GLY A 469 13.23 -6.91 -6.36
N SER A 470 12.94 -5.69 -5.90
CA SER A 470 13.78 -4.92 -4.97
C SER A 470 13.58 -5.37 -3.51
N GLY A 471 14.41 -4.86 -2.59
CA GLY A 471 14.25 -5.09 -1.15
C GLY A 471 15.28 -6.04 -0.57
N ALA A 472 16.46 -6.15 -1.18
CA ALA A 472 17.50 -7.06 -0.71
C ALA A 472 17.99 -6.68 0.72
N PRO A 473 18.43 -7.67 1.55
CA PRO A 473 18.95 -7.41 2.89
C PRO A 473 20.15 -6.45 2.97
N ASP A 474 20.90 -6.28 1.89
CA ASP A 474 22.06 -5.39 1.79
C ASP A 474 21.72 -3.96 1.32
N GLU A 475 20.46 -3.68 0.99
CA GLU A 475 19.94 -2.35 0.68
C GLU A 475 19.74 -1.50 1.97
N VAL A 476 20.82 -1.25 2.70
CA VAL A 476 20.78 -0.67 4.07
C VAL A 476 20.61 0.86 4.16
N GLY A 477 20.33 1.54 3.04
CA GLY A 477 20.28 3.01 2.97
C GLY A 477 21.57 3.63 2.44
N SER A 478 21.61 4.96 2.38
CA SER A 478 22.66 5.75 1.72
C SER A 478 22.97 7.05 2.46
N GLY A 479 24.18 7.60 2.27
CA GLY A 479 24.58 8.87 2.90
C GLY A 479 24.43 8.84 4.43
N ALA A 480 23.59 9.72 4.97
CA ALA A 480 23.30 9.75 6.41
C ALA A 480 22.30 8.67 6.87
N GLY A 481 21.49 8.12 5.95
CA GLY A 481 20.48 7.09 6.23
C GLY A 481 21.01 5.64 6.25
N VAL A 482 22.33 5.43 6.12
CA VAL A 482 22.93 4.09 6.22
C VAL A 482 22.63 3.48 7.60
N GLY A 483 22.01 2.30 7.58
CA GLY A 483 21.53 1.58 8.76
C GLY A 483 20.04 1.78 9.07
N PHE A 484 19.40 2.82 8.52
CA PHE A 484 18.01 3.21 8.79
C PHE A 484 17.00 2.67 7.76
N ASN A 485 17.46 1.86 6.81
CA ASN A 485 16.61 1.05 5.95
C ASN A 485 16.89 -0.44 6.25
N VAL A 486 15.87 -1.19 6.68
CA VAL A 486 16.02 -2.58 7.13
C VAL A 486 15.03 -3.47 6.39
N ASN A 487 15.56 -4.33 5.53
CA ASN A 487 14.79 -5.28 4.75
C ASN A 487 14.84 -6.67 5.39
N MET A 488 13.77 -7.04 6.10
CA MET A 488 13.52 -8.39 6.58
C MET A 488 13.01 -9.26 5.41
N ALA A 489 13.90 -9.46 4.45
CA ALA A 489 13.62 -10.07 3.16
C ALA A 489 13.64 -11.61 3.24
N PHE A 490 12.47 -12.22 3.30
CA PHE A 490 12.34 -13.66 3.40
C PHE A 490 12.66 -14.34 2.05
N THR A 491 13.55 -15.33 2.11
CA THR A 491 14.06 -16.07 0.94
C THR A 491 13.98 -17.57 1.19
N GLY A 492 13.57 -18.34 0.18
CA GLY A 492 13.48 -19.80 0.22
C GLY A 492 12.19 -20.37 -0.38
N GLY A 493 11.36 -19.52 -0.99
CA GLY A 493 10.13 -19.92 -1.64
C GLY A 493 9.02 -20.25 -0.64
N LEU A 494 8.24 -21.26 -0.98
CA LEU A 494 7.04 -21.68 -0.25
C LEU A 494 7.19 -23.13 0.27
N GLU A 495 8.41 -23.55 0.59
CA GLU A 495 8.74 -24.91 1.07
C GLU A 495 9.47 -24.88 2.43
N PRO A 496 8.73 -24.75 3.55
CA PRO A 496 7.32 -24.40 3.66
C PRO A 496 7.08 -22.88 3.49
N PRO A 497 5.82 -22.42 3.31
CA PRO A 497 5.49 -21.00 3.35
C PRO A 497 5.76 -20.42 4.75
N MET A 498 6.06 -19.12 4.82
CA MET A 498 6.16 -18.40 6.09
C MET A 498 4.77 -18.28 6.75
N GLY A 499 4.71 -18.41 8.08
CA GLY A 499 3.51 -18.28 8.88
C GLY A 499 3.73 -17.44 10.14
N ASP A 500 2.86 -17.66 11.14
CA ASP A 500 2.87 -16.90 12.40
C ASP A 500 4.19 -17.05 13.17
N ALA A 501 4.74 -18.26 13.27
CA ALA A 501 5.99 -18.53 14.01
C ALA A 501 7.19 -17.75 13.42
N GLU A 502 7.28 -17.64 12.10
CA GLU A 502 8.31 -16.89 11.40
C GLU A 502 8.17 -15.38 11.61
N TYR A 503 6.97 -14.81 11.43
CA TYR A 503 6.76 -13.37 11.63
C TYR A 503 6.89 -12.95 13.09
N LEU A 504 6.41 -13.76 14.04
CA LEU A 504 6.61 -13.52 15.47
C LEU A 504 8.10 -13.57 15.85
N THR A 505 8.88 -14.49 15.25
CA THR A 505 10.33 -14.54 15.48
C THR A 505 11.07 -13.37 14.84
N ALA A 506 10.70 -12.96 13.62
CA ALA A 506 11.25 -11.77 12.98
C ALA A 506 10.96 -10.50 13.80
N PHE A 507 9.76 -10.38 14.37
CA PHE A 507 9.43 -9.31 15.30
C PHE A 507 10.29 -9.34 16.57
N ARG A 508 10.40 -10.52 17.21
CA ARG A 508 11.19 -10.74 18.43
C ARG A 508 12.69 -10.45 18.25
N THR A 509 13.25 -10.79 17.09
CA THR A 509 14.71 -10.82 16.89
C THR A 509 15.27 -9.68 16.02
N VAL A 510 14.46 -9.08 15.14
CA VAL A 510 14.86 -8.00 14.23
C VAL A 510 14.03 -6.73 14.48
N VAL A 511 12.71 -6.78 14.25
CA VAL A 511 11.87 -5.56 14.21
C VAL A 511 11.84 -4.85 15.56
N MET A 512 11.45 -5.54 16.63
CA MET A 512 11.31 -4.92 17.95
C MET A 512 12.66 -4.52 18.58
N PRO A 513 13.76 -5.31 18.48
CA PRO A 513 15.08 -4.87 18.95
C PRO A 513 15.53 -3.56 18.30
N ILE A 514 15.48 -3.46 16.95
CA ILE A 514 15.86 -2.26 16.20
C ILE A 514 14.91 -1.09 16.54
N ALA A 515 13.60 -1.33 16.53
CA ALA A 515 12.61 -0.29 16.79
C ALA A 515 12.69 0.29 18.22
N ASN A 516 13.03 -0.53 19.22
CA ASN A 516 13.28 -0.06 20.58
C ASN A 516 14.60 0.73 20.68
N GLU A 517 15.67 0.32 20.00
CA GLU A 517 16.94 1.07 19.95
C GLU A 517 16.79 2.42 19.21
N PHE A 518 15.98 2.46 18.15
CA PHE A 518 15.61 3.69 17.46
C PHE A 518 14.71 4.60 18.30
N ALA A 519 13.82 4.03 19.13
CA ALA A 519 12.90 4.73 20.03
C ALA A 519 12.09 5.86 19.35
N PRO A 520 11.16 5.52 18.43
CA PRO A 520 10.44 6.50 17.59
C PRO A 520 9.48 7.39 18.38
N ASP A 521 9.25 8.60 17.86
CA ASP A 521 8.22 9.55 18.33
C ASP A 521 6.83 9.24 17.75
N MET A 522 6.79 8.59 16.59
CA MET A 522 5.57 8.18 15.87
C MET A 522 5.82 6.86 15.15
N VAL A 523 4.84 5.95 15.14
CA VAL A 523 4.86 4.74 14.31
C VAL A 523 3.76 4.80 13.26
N LEU A 524 4.15 4.59 12.00
CA LEU A 524 3.25 4.37 10.87
C LEU A 524 3.40 2.92 10.40
N VAL A 525 2.31 2.32 9.92
CA VAL A 525 2.32 0.97 9.39
C VAL A 525 1.68 0.94 8.02
N SER A 526 2.46 0.59 6.99
CA SER A 526 1.96 0.15 5.69
C SER A 526 1.41 -1.26 5.88
N SER A 527 0.08 -1.35 5.96
CA SER A 527 -0.64 -2.47 6.54
C SER A 527 -1.34 -3.30 5.47
N GLY A 528 -0.55 -3.97 4.64
CA GLY A 528 -1.02 -5.03 3.76
C GLY A 528 -1.46 -6.28 4.52
N PHE A 529 -2.28 -7.13 3.89
CA PHE A 529 -2.80 -8.37 4.48
C PHE A 529 -2.75 -9.57 3.53
N ASP A 530 -1.92 -9.51 2.48
CA ASP A 530 -1.68 -10.59 1.52
C ASP A 530 -0.68 -11.67 2.00
N ALA A 531 -0.03 -11.44 3.14
CA ALA A 531 0.70 -12.49 3.85
C ALA A 531 -0.23 -13.46 4.62
N VAL A 532 -1.51 -13.09 4.82
CA VAL A 532 -2.54 -13.93 5.47
C VAL A 532 -2.89 -15.13 4.57
N ASP A 533 -3.20 -16.27 5.15
CA ASP A 533 -3.73 -17.42 4.40
C ASP A 533 -4.98 -17.05 3.56
N GLY A 534 -5.19 -17.77 2.46
CA GLY A 534 -6.18 -17.46 1.41
C GLY A 534 -5.56 -16.81 0.17
N HIS A 535 -4.38 -16.20 0.27
CA HIS A 535 -3.68 -15.60 -0.87
C HIS A 535 -2.90 -16.64 -1.69
N ALA A 536 -3.15 -16.67 -2.99
CA ALA A 536 -2.48 -17.59 -3.91
C ALA A 536 -0.98 -17.24 -4.08
N PRO A 537 -0.10 -18.22 -4.37
CA PRO A 537 1.35 -18.01 -4.54
C PRO A 537 1.81 -16.84 -5.42
N PRO A 538 1.10 -16.43 -6.49
CA PRO A 538 1.50 -15.26 -7.29
C PRO A 538 1.19 -13.89 -6.67
N LEU A 539 0.36 -13.84 -5.61
CA LEU A 539 -0.05 -12.60 -4.91
C LEU A 539 0.41 -12.58 -3.43
N GLY A 540 1.22 -13.55 -3.02
CA GLY A 540 1.65 -13.74 -1.63
C GLY A 540 2.11 -15.18 -1.42
N GLY A 541 1.18 -16.04 -0.96
CA GLY A 541 1.41 -17.47 -0.78
C GLY A 541 1.79 -17.91 0.64
N TYR A 542 1.95 -16.96 1.56
CA TYR A 542 2.18 -17.20 2.99
C TYR A 542 0.92 -17.66 3.72
N LYS A 543 1.11 -18.04 4.99
CA LYS A 543 0.13 -18.72 5.84
C LYS A 543 -0.03 -18.07 7.21
N LEU A 544 0.05 -16.73 7.28
CA LEU A 544 -0.25 -16.03 8.52
C LEU A 544 -1.74 -16.13 8.85
N THR A 545 -2.05 -16.16 10.15
CA THR A 545 -3.41 -15.97 10.63
C THR A 545 -3.73 -14.49 10.77
N ALA A 546 -4.98 -14.12 10.57
CA ALA A 546 -5.48 -12.79 10.91
C ALA A 546 -5.21 -12.40 12.37
N LYS A 547 -5.19 -13.38 13.29
CA LYS A 547 -4.91 -13.15 14.71
C LYS A 547 -3.48 -12.70 14.96
N CYS A 548 -2.49 -13.21 14.22
CA CYS A 548 -1.09 -12.80 14.34
C CYS A 548 -0.94 -11.27 14.20
N PHE A 549 -1.63 -10.65 13.25
CA PHE A 549 -1.59 -9.19 13.05
C PHE A 549 -2.07 -8.39 14.27
N SER A 550 -2.94 -8.94 15.14
CA SER A 550 -3.30 -8.31 16.41
C SER A 550 -2.13 -8.28 17.41
N TYR A 551 -1.30 -9.34 17.42
CA TYR A 551 -0.08 -9.42 18.23
C TYR A 551 1.03 -8.52 17.67
N LEU A 552 1.20 -8.47 16.34
CA LEU A 552 2.13 -7.52 15.70
C LEU A 552 1.73 -6.07 16.01
N THR A 553 0.43 -5.75 15.89
CA THR A 553 -0.13 -4.45 16.29
C THR A 553 0.15 -4.15 17.77
N ARG A 554 -0.11 -5.10 18.67
CA ARG A 554 0.09 -4.93 20.12
C ARG A 554 1.57 -4.69 20.50
N GLN A 555 2.51 -5.34 19.81
CA GLN A 555 3.94 -5.08 19.99
C GLN A 555 4.30 -3.65 19.55
N LEU A 556 3.86 -3.21 18.37
CA LEU A 556 4.13 -1.84 17.89
C LEU A 556 3.45 -0.76 18.76
N MET A 557 2.30 -1.06 19.40
CA MET A 557 1.67 -0.16 20.38
C MET A 557 2.51 0.07 21.64
N GLY A 558 3.54 -0.75 21.91
CA GLY A 558 4.51 -0.51 22.98
C GLY A 558 5.50 0.62 22.67
N LEU A 559 5.64 1.00 21.41
CA LEU A 559 6.52 2.06 20.93
C LEU A 559 5.80 3.42 20.89
N ALA A 560 6.56 4.53 20.83
CA ALA A 560 6.04 5.89 20.67
C ALA A 560 4.92 6.31 21.66
N GLY A 561 4.85 5.68 22.84
CA GLY A 561 3.75 5.89 23.79
C GLY A 561 2.37 5.50 23.24
N GLY A 562 2.31 4.57 22.28
CA GLY A 562 1.10 4.12 21.61
C GLY A 562 0.66 4.96 20.41
N ARG A 563 1.41 6.00 20.01
CA ARG A 563 1.14 6.82 18.81
C ARG A 563 1.43 6.02 17.53
N LEU A 564 0.41 5.27 17.11
CA LEU A 564 0.45 4.29 16.04
C LEU A 564 -0.69 4.55 15.03
N VAL A 565 -0.38 4.56 13.73
CA VAL A 565 -1.39 4.55 12.66
C VAL A 565 -1.10 3.45 11.64
N LEU A 566 -2.09 2.58 11.43
CA LEU A 566 -2.09 1.59 10.34
C LEU A 566 -2.82 2.18 9.13
N ALA A 567 -2.29 2.02 7.93
CA ALA A 567 -2.95 2.36 6.67
C ALA A 567 -3.00 1.14 5.76
N LEU A 568 -4.19 0.79 5.26
CA LEU A 568 -4.39 -0.39 4.41
C LEU A 568 -3.63 -0.26 3.08
N GLU A 569 -2.79 -1.25 2.77
CA GLU A 569 -2.08 -1.38 1.49
C GLU A 569 -2.71 -2.52 0.65
N GLY A 570 -2.02 -3.65 0.47
CA GLY A 570 -2.47 -4.86 -0.22
C GLY A 570 -3.39 -5.78 0.58
N GLY A 571 -3.41 -7.06 0.23
CA GLY A 571 -4.40 -8.06 0.68
C GLY A 571 -5.68 -8.03 -0.15
N HIS A 572 -6.09 -9.19 -0.67
CA HIS A 572 -7.03 -9.34 -1.77
C HIS A 572 -8.16 -10.36 -1.50
N ASP A 573 -7.93 -11.40 -0.69
CA ASP A 573 -9.03 -12.24 -0.21
C ASP A 573 -9.90 -11.46 0.79
N LEU A 574 -11.19 -11.39 0.51
CA LEU A 574 -12.12 -10.55 1.28
C LEU A 574 -12.33 -11.04 2.71
N THR A 575 -12.18 -12.34 2.99
CA THR A 575 -12.30 -12.89 4.34
C THR A 575 -11.05 -12.53 5.13
N ALA A 576 -9.88 -12.86 4.59
CA ALA A 576 -8.57 -12.60 5.18
C ALA A 576 -8.38 -11.13 5.58
N ILE A 577 -8.66 -10.18 4.67
CA ILE A 577 -8.50 -8.75 4.97
C ILE A 577 -9.52 -8.22 5.98
N CYS A 578 -10.74 -8.78 6.03
CA CYS A 578 -11.75 -8.39 7.02
C CYS A 578 -11.35 -8.90 8.41
N ASP A 579 -10.96 -10.16 8.51
CA ASP A 579 -10.53 -10.79 9.75
C ASP A 579 -9.28 -10.09 10.30
N ALA A 580 -8.29 -9.80 9.46
CA ALA A 580 -7.06 -9.12 9.88
C ALA A 580 -7.32 -7.64 10.27
N SER A 581 -8.17 -6.92 9.53
CA SER A 581 -8.56 -5.55 9.90
C SER A 581 -9.29 -5.51 11.25
N GLU A 582 -10.21 -6.46 11.48
CA GLU A 582 -10.93 -6.63 12.74
C GLU A 582 -9.96 -6.90 13.90
N ALA A 583 -9.04 -7.84 13.71
CA ALA A 583 -8.02 -8.21 14.70
C ALA A 583 -7.09 -7.03 15.06
N CYS A 584 -6.61 -6.27 14.06
CA CYS A 584 -5.82 -5.05 14.27
C CYS A 584 -6.60 -3.98 15.04
N ILE A 585 -7.84 -3.68 14.65
CA ILE A 585 -8.64 -2.63 15.27
C ILE A 585 -9.06 -3.01 16.70
N SER A 586 -9.34 -4.29 16.96
CA SER A 586 -9.54 -4.82 18.32
C SER A 586 -8.30 -4.61 19.20
N ALA A 587 -7.10 -4.86 18.66
CA ALA A 587 -5.84 -4.58 19.36
C ALA A 587 -5.64 -3.09 19.65
N LEU A 588 -5.90 -2.19 18.68
CA LEU A 588 -5.77 -0.73 18.83
C LEU A 588 -6.66 -0.17 19.94
N LEU A 589 -7.90 -0.66 20.03
CA LEU A 589 -8.86 -0.34 21.10
C LEU A 589 -8.39 -0.82 22.48
N GLY A 590 -7.45 -1.76 22.54
CA GLY A 590 -6.91 -2.32 23.77
C GLY A 590 -7.72 -3.50 24.31
N ASN A 591 -8.61 -4.09 23.50
CA ASN A 591 -9.35 -5.29 23.87
C ASN A 591 -8.39 -6.44 24.22
N GLU A 592 -8.88 -7.43 24.95
CA GLU A 592 -8.15 -8.69 25.15
C GLU A 592 -7.98 -9.40 23.79
N LEU A 593 -6.81 -10.01 23.57
CA LEU A 593 -6.51 -10.71 22.32
C LEU A 593 -6.84 -12.20 22.49
N ASP A 594 -7.45 -12.80 21.48
CA ASP A 594 -7.57 -14.25 21.38
C ASP A 594 -6.17 -14.89 21.49
N PRO A 595 -5.95 -15.87 22.39
CA PRO A 595 -4.65 -16.53 22.55
C PRO A 595 -4.08 -17.08 21.24
N ILE A 596 -2.77 -16.97 21.07
CA ILE A 596 -2.03 -17.71 20.04
C ILE A 596 -2.23 -19.21 20.32
N PRO A 597 -2.57 -20.04 19.32
CA PRO A 597 -2.69 -21.48 19.51
C PRO A 597 -1.38 -22.11 20.03
N ASP A 598 -1.48 -23.07 20.95
CA ASP A 598 -0.31 -23.76 21.53
C ASP A 598 0.62 -24.36 20.45
N GLU A 599 0.04 -24.84 19.35
CA GLU A 599 0.75 -25.33 18.18
C GLU A 599 1.73 -24.28 17.60
N VAL A 600 1.28 -23.03 17.47
CA VAL A 600 2.08 -21.90 16.98
C VAL A 600 3.08 -21.41 18.05
N LEU A 601 2.71 -21.46 19.33
CA LEU A 601 3.62 -21.12 20.44
C LEU A 601 4.82 -22.08 20.52
N GLN A 602 4.60 -23.36 20.23
CA GLN A 602 5.62 -24.42 20.25
C GLN A 602 6.34 -24.57 18.90
N GLN A 603 5.75 -24.11 17.80
CA GLN A 603 6.37 -24.13 16.47
C GLN A 603 7.65 -23.27 16.46
N ARG A 604 8.76 -23.90 16.08
CA ARG A 604 9.99 -23.19 15.72
C ARG A 604 9.86 -22.62 14.29
N PRO A 605 10.44 -21.44 14.01
CA PRO A 605 10.47 -20.91 12.64
C PRO A 605 11.23 -21.87 11.72
N ASN A 606 10.78 -21.99 10.48
CA ASN A 606 11.42 -22.85 9.49
C ASN A 606 12.84 -22.38 9.12
N ALA A 607 13.65 -23.29 8.55
CA ALA A 607 15.07 -23.04 8.26
C ALA A 607 15.31 -21.87 7.28
N ASN A 608 14.42 -21.66 6.30
CA ASN A 608 14.52 -20.57 5.34
C ASN A 608 14.30 -19.21 6.02
N ALA A 609 13.34 -19.14 6.96
CA ALA A 609 13.11 -17.97 7.79
C ALA A 609 14.31 -17.68 8.70
N VAL A 610 14.85 -18.70 9.39
CA VAL A 610 16.04 -18.57 10.24
C VAL A 610 17.21 -18.04 9.42
N HIS A 611 17.52 -18.62 8.27
CA HIS A 611 18.60 -18.15 7.40
C HIS A 611 18.39 -16.70 6.91
N SER A 612 17.15 -16.34 6.56
CA SER A 612 16.80 -14.97 6.18
C SER A 612 17.07 -13.99 7.33
N MET A 613 16.64 -14.33 8.56
CA MET A 613 16.85 -13.49 9.75
C MET A 613 18.33 -13.41 10.16
N GLU A 614 19.08 -14.51 10.07
CA GLU A 614 20.53 -14.56 10.31
C GLU A 614 21.27 -13.59 9.38
N LYS A 615 20.98 -13.62 8.07
CA LYS A 615 21.57 -12.72 7.07
C LYS A 615 21.28 -11.24 7.36
N VAL A 616 20.04 -10.92 7.74
CA VAL A 616 19.64 -9.55 8.12
C VAL A 616 20.38 -9.11 9.39
N ILE A 617 20.48 -9.97 10.40
CA ILE A 617 21.20 -9.70 11.65
C ILE A 617 22.70 -9.52 11.41
N GLU A 618 23.33 -10.35 10.59
CA GLU A 618 24.74 -10.21 10.21
C GLU A 618 25.00 -8.82 9.60
N ILE A 619 24.18 -8.42 8.63
CA ILE A 619 24.29 -7.12 7.95
C ILE A 619 24.06 -5.95 8.92
N HIS A 620 22.98 -6.01 9.72
CA HIS A 620 22.55 -4.89 10.55
C HIS A 620 23.25 -4.80 11.92
N SER A 621 23.93 -5.85 12.39
CA SER A 621 24.75 -5.83 13.62
C SER A 621 25.86 -4.76 13.63
N LYS A 622 26.21 -4.25 12.44
CA LYS A 622 27.14 -3.13 12.22
C LYS A 622 26.57 -1.77 12.63
N TYR A 623 25.24 -1.65 12.65
CA TYR A 623 24.51 -0.39 12.87
C TYR A 623 23.70 -0.42 14.18
N TRP A 624 23.17 -1.58 14.58
CA TRP A 624 22.27 -1.75 15.71
C TRP A 624 22.86 -2.71 16.75
N ARG A 625 23.08 -2.24 17.98
CA ARG A 625 23.72 -3.02 19.05
C ARG A 625 22.78 -4.08 19.62
N SER A 626 21.47 -3.81 19.60
CA SER A 626 20.41 -4.71 20.07
C SER A 626 20.46 -6.10 19.43
N LEU A 627 20.83 -6.18 18.14
CA LEU A 627 20.87 -7.42 17.36
C LEU A 627 21.94 -8.41 17.81
N GLN A 628 22.99 -7.97 18.51
CA GLN A 628 24.08 -8.84 18.97
C GLN A 628 23.61 -9.92 19.95
N ARG A 629 22.48 -9.71 20.64
CA ARG A 629 21.88 -10.69 21.57
C ARG A 629 20.88 -11.61 20.87
N SER A 630 20.09 -11.06 19.95
CA SER A 630 18.98 -11.74 19.25
C SER A 630 19.42 -13.01 18.52
N ALA A 631 20.60 -13.01 17.90
CA ALA A 631 21.12 -14.11 17.09
C ALA A 631 21.05 -15.49 17.78
N SER A 632 21.31 -15.53 19.09
CA SER A 632 21.34 -16.77 19.89
C SER A 632 19.97 -17.43 20.15
N THR A 633 18.89 -16.84 19.64
CA THR A 633 17.50 -17.28 19.88
C THR A 633 16.68 -17.45 18.60
N LEU A 634 17.31 -17.35 17.42
CA LEU A 634 16.60 -17.37 16.13
C LEU A 634 15.87 -18.69 15.85
N GLY A 635 16.45 -19.82 16.23
CA GLY A 635 15.83 -21.14 16.08
C GLY A 635 14.83 -21.52 17.19
N CYS A 636 14.60 -20.65 18.19
CA CYS A 636 13.67 -20.92 19.28
C CYS A 636 12.22 -20.62 18.87
N SER A 637 11.29 -21.47 19.30
CA SER A 637 9.86 -21.15 19.27
C SER A 637 9.54 -19.99 20.23
N LEU A 638 8.33 -19.43 20.14
CA LEU A 638 7.94 -18.34 21.03
C LEU A 638 7.90 -18.80 22.50
N SER A 639 7.42 -20.02 22.77
CA SER A 639 7.43 -20.60 24.12
C SER A 639 8.85 -20.82 24.65
N GLU A 640 9.77 -21.33 23.82
CA GLU A 640 11.18 -21.53 24.21
C GLU A 640 11.89 -20.21 24.50
N ALA A 641 11.61 -19.16 23.72
CA ALA A 641 12.18 -17.84 23.93
C ALA A 641 11.65 -17.20 25.24
N LEU A 642 10.34 -17.24 25.49
CA LEU A 642 9.73 -16.71 26.71
C LEU A 642 10.23 -17.41 27.98
N GLN A 643 10.46 -18.73 27.92
CA GLN A 643 11.05 -19.46 29.03
C GLN A 643 12.48 -18.97 29.32
N ARG A 644 13.32 -18.84 28.28
CA ARG A 644 14.69 -18.35 28.43
C ARG A 644 14.75 -16.90 28.96
N ASP A 645 13.89 -16.02 28.46
CA ASP A 645 13.79 -14.64 28.96
C ASP A 645 13.42 -14.60 30.46
N THR A 646 12.57 -15.54 30.90
CA THR A 646 12.19 -15.69 32.32
C THR A 646 13.37 -16.20 33.16
N GLU A 647 14.05 -17.26 32.71
CA GLU A 647 15.24 -17.82 33.37
C GLU A 647 16.39 -16.80 33.46
N GLU A 648 16.61 -16.00 32.41
CA GLU A 648 17.60 -14.90 32.42
C GLU A 648 17.18 -13.78 33.40
N ALA A 649 15.90 -13.40 33.45
CA ALA A 649 15.41 -12.39 34.40
C ALA A 649 15.50 -12.85 35.86
N GLU A 650 15.17 -14.11 36.15
CA GLU A 650 15.34 -14.72 37.47
C GLU A 650 16.83 -14.77 37.87
N THR A 651 17.70 -15.15 36.94
CA THR A 651 19.16 -15.19 37.16
C THR A 651 19.72 -13.79 37.46
N VAL A 652 19.30 -12.75 36.72
CA VAL A 652 19.69 -11.35 36.98
C VAL A 652 19.16 -10.87 38.34
N SER A 653 17.92 -11.21 38.70
CA SER A 653 17.32 -10.88 39.99
C SER A 653 18.07 -11.54 41.17
N ALA A 654 18.46 -12.82 41.01
CA ALA A 654 19.26 -13.54 41.98
C ALA A 654 20.68 -12.94 42.13
N MET A 655 21.36 -12.63 41.02
CA MET A 655 22.68 -11.97 41.04
C MET A 655 22.62 -10.58 41.68
N ALA A 656 21.58 -9.79 41.38
CA ALA A 656 21.37 -8.50 42.02
C ALA A 656 21.19 -8.66 43.55
N SER A 657 20.40 -9.62 43.99
CA SER A 657 20.17 -9.94 45.40
C SER A 657 21.47 -10.33 46.13
N LEU A 658 22.31 -11.16 45.50
CA LEU A 658 23.63 -11.52 46.04
C LEU A 658 24.58 -10.30 46.12
N SER A 659 24.54 -9.41 45.13
CA SER A 659 25.36 -8.19 45.15
C SER A 659 24.96 -7.18 46.24
N VAL A 660 23.69 -7.18 46.65
CA VAL A 660 23.19 -6.39 47.79
C VAL A 660 23.56 -7.04 49.12
N ALA A 661 23.47 -8.37 49.22
CA ALA A 661 23.89 -9.12 50.41
C ALA A 661 25.39 -8.89 50.72
N ASN A 662 26.27 -9.02 49.72
CA ASN A 662 27.72 -8.79 49.92
C ASN A 662 28.06 -7.34 50.32
N LYS A 663 27.24 -6.35 49.93
CA LYS A 663 27.43 -4.95 50.39
C LYS A 663 26.98 -4.72 51.83
N ALA A 664 26.07 -5.54 52.35
CA ALA A 664 25.65 -5.48 53.75
C ALA A 664 26.69 -6.08 54.71
N GLU A 665 27.67 -6.84 54.20
CA GLU A 665 28.78 -7.40 54.99
C GLU A 665 30.05 -6.51 55.01
N GLU A 666 30.11 -5.44 54.20
CA GLU A 666 31.28 -4.53 54.11
C GLU A 666 31.10 -3.18 54.84
N GLU A 667 29.93 -2.84 55.39
CA GLU A 667 29.82 -1.69 56.31
C GLU A 667 30.15 -2.09 57.75
N PRO A 668 31.24 -1.58 58.37
CA PRO A 668 31.48 -1.75 59.78
C PRO A 668 30.44 -0.94 60.56
N MET A 669 29.62 -1.65 61.33
CA MET A 669 28.63 -1.09 62.24
C MET A 669 29.32 -0.29 63.35
N GLU A 670 29.50 1.02 63.16
CA GLU A 670 29.89 1.95 64.23
C GLU A 670 28.71 2.12 65.22
N GLU A 671 28.63 1.16 66.15
CA GLU A 671 27.69 1.18 67.28
C GLU A 671 28.21 2.17 68.35
N GLU A 672 27.91 3.46 68.20
CA GLU A 672 28.19 4.48 69.23
C GLU A 672 26.93 4.84 70.04
N ALA A 673 26.90 4.39 71.30
CA ALA A 673 26.04 4.89 72.38
C ALA A 673 26.60 4.42 73.75
N PRO A 674 26.30 5.08 74.89
CA PRO A 674 25.50 6.29 75.10
C PRO A 674 26.18 7.38 75.97
N MET A 675 25.63 8.61 75.92
CA MET A 675 25.53 9.54 77.07
C MET A 675 24.26 10.39 76.97
#